data_AF-A0A058YZD6-F1
#
_entry.id   AF-A0A058YZD6-F1
#
_cell.length_a   1.000
_cell.length_b   1.000
_cell.length_c   1.000
_cell.angle_alpha   90.00
_cell.angle_beta   90.00
_cell.angle_gamma   90.00
#
_symmetry.space_group_name_H-M   'P 1'
#
loop_
_entity.id
_entity.type
_entity.pdbx_description
1 polymer ?
#
loop_
_entity_poly.entity_id
_entity_poly.type
_entity_poly.pdbx_seq_one_letter_code
_entity_poly.pdbx_strand_id
1 'polypeptide(L)'
;MLGRALAGPLSTRSAAISAARRAPHLAIRQLFSPSGPAETLTARTPGPGPVGGSIGGAPLSALYLHQGPGASWQRAMFSTTACAGAATAAVPPPAGSLREPSYFDGLASFRLPVDFLRTYAGRPVPFGFNGLGHVVFHRTYSRVKTPDSLAVCLYGEVEGGDNPDAGVGQYEQWWETVARVVTGTFRMQERWCRAHHIGWDESQALAEATEMYDAMFHMRFLPPGRGLWAMGSELTENPARRADAQAALFNCGFPAWRRGPRSMGDLLADAGSETRPSRPFSFLMDGAMLGVGIGFDTAAAYPAPPAGTPDTPATEAHRATDRLTFLFRVPDSRLGWVESVALLVDSYLIPGSPAVRFDYGDIRPAGAPVRGFGGKALGPDPLRRLHAELRGILSAAAAGTEWRGIPLEPGASHPVDDRHASTRPAVGRMTSTTVVDIMNIIGKCIVSGGVRATAELALGSPHDPAYAALKQYAPSAEGEGPDGSPGPGEAPLTDNSHRMAFGWTSNNSVVAPVGLAAIDGPRVIRHLAENGEPGLFFLDTAREFGRLVDPADWADIRAAGANPCLEQTLESFELCCLVETFPFRHLGGQSIGSAAGGGAGDAPRRLFVERTLRSAMLYAKTVTLANTHWPATNRAMLRNRRVGCSMSGIAQLVESQGLEALRVWCDEGYAAVKKYDELFSERFAIRKSIKLTSIKPSGTVSLLAGATPGLHYPESRYCIRRVRIPSGPPLDTPNRDPAAPPPSDLVLALMRAGYPVEPAVEAPGSTCVVEFPVDMGSVGMPANVPGNQPQEQQPPPPPPQHEQPSTIMRSLDDVTMWEQLALAAFLQRHWADNQVSCTVTVAPSERAQIPFALNYYQYQLKGISFLPRIDAGAYPQMPYERISPEEYQSRVARIRPIDIPRGVPGLAGVGGVSPSERLVATTLGGEDAPAVPLAAQHAANNPPAAGAATPRPRDATGGDDHAFLEQMPDLFCETDTCAIPR
;
A
#
# COMPACT_ATOMS: atom_id res chain seq x y z
N MET A 1 2.55 12.00 -62.29
CA MET A 1 1.97 11.92 -63.64
C MET A 1 0.83 10.93 -63.62
N LEU A 2 -0.32 11.34 -64.18
CA LEU A 2 -1.52 10.56 -64.54
C LEU A 2 -2.23 9.83 -63.38
N GLY A 3 -3.38 10.26 -62.84
CA GLY A 3 -4.35 11.24 -63.31
C GLY A 3 -5.61 10.55 -63.83
N ARG A 4 -6.73 10.83 -63.14
CA ARG A 4 -8.14 10.73 -63.60
C ARG A 4 -8.66 9.32 -63.84
N ALA A 5 -9.95 9.02 -63.77
CA ALA A 5 -11.18 9.58 -63.23
C ALA A 5 -12.23 8.57 -63.76
N LEU A 6 -13.35 8.35 -63.06
CA LEU A 6 -14.68 8.30 -63.68
C LEU A 6 -15.74 8.09 -62.61
N ALA A 7 -16.78 8.90 -62.74
CA ALA A 7 -17.85 9.11 -61.79
C ALA A 7 -19.12 8.34 -62.21
N GLY A 8 -19.78 7.74 -61.21
CA GLY A 8 -21.24 7.54 -61.06
C GLY A 8 -21.96 6.52 -61.97
N PRO A 9 -23.27 6.25 -61.72
CA PRO A 9 -24.03 6.33 -60.46
C PRO A 9 -24.99 5.14 -60.18
N LEU A 10 -25.48 5.07 -58.94
CA LEU A 10 -26.81 4.60 -58.47
C LEU A 10 -27.37 3.23 -58.91
N SER A 11 -27.54 2.29 -57.97
CA SER A 11 -28.88 1.88 -57.48
C SER A 11 -28.82 0.77 -56.39
N THR A 12 -29.41 1.12 -55.25
CA THR A 12 -30.22 0.31 -54.32
C THR A 12 -30.06 -1.23 -54.27
N ARG A 13 -29.65 -1.73 -53.09
CA ARG A 13 -30.45 -2.69 -52.29
C ARG A 13 -29.90 -2.90 -50.88
N SER A 14 -30.85 -3.05 -49.97
CA SER A 14 -30.79 -3.04 -48.51
C SER A 14 -30.04 -4.18 -47.83
N ALA A 15 -29.75 -3.92 -46.55
CA ALA A 15 -29.65 -4.85 -45.43
C ALA A 15 -28.32 -5.58 -45.22
N ALA A 16 -27.45 -4.92 -44.44
CA ALA A 16 -26.45 -5.58 -43.60
C ALA A 16 -26.89 -5.50 -42.12
N ILE A 17 -26.32 -6.39 -41.31
CA ILE A 17 -26.41 -6.53 -39.84
C ILE A 17 -27.37 -7.63 -39.38
N SER A 18 -26.86 -8.86 -39.28
CA SER A 18 -26.85 -9.63 -38.02
C SER A 18 -26.08 -10.97 -38.19
N ALA A 19 -25.38 -11.35 -37.12
CA ALA A 19 -24.82 -12.68 -36.82
C ALA A 19 -23.55 -13.14 -37.56
N ALA A 20 -22.41 -13.13 -36.84
CA ALA A 20 -21.61 -14.34 -36.55
C ALA A 20 -20.24 -13.99 -35.93
N ARG A 21 -20.06 -14.17 -34.60
CA ARG A 21 -18.74 -14.45 -33.99
C ARG A 21 -18.87 -15.32 -32.71
N ARG A 22 -18.63 -16.63 -32.89
CA ARG A 22 -18.09 -17.66 -31.96
C ARG A 22 -17.52 -18.75 -32.91
N ALA A 23 -16.37 -19.41 -32.78
CA ALA A 23 -15.31 -19.59 -31.78
C ALA A 23 -14.02 -20.05 -32.53
N PRO A 24 -12.81 -20.09 -31.91
CA PRO A 24 -11.57 -20.44 -32.61
C PRO A 24 -11.21 -21.93 -32.58
N HIS A 25 -10.49 -22.35 -33.63
CA HIS A 25 -10.08 -23.70 -33.97
C HIS A 25 -8.80 -24.17 -33.23
N LEU A 26 -8.81 -25.48 -32.93
CA LEU A 26 -7.67 -26.33 -32.60
C LEU A 26 -6.98 -26.83 -33.88
N ALA A 27 -5.71 -27.23 -33.71
CA ALA A 27 -4.86 -28.09 -34.55
C ALA A 27 -4.06 -27.42 -35.69
N ILE A 28 -2.73 -27.56 -35.59
CA ILE A 28 -1.84 -28.09 -36.64
C ILE A 28 -0.59 -28.65 -35.95
N ARG A 29 -0.32 -29.93 -36.17
CA ARG A 29 0.97 -30.60 -35.91
C ARG A 29 1.26 -31.49 -37.11
N GLN A 30 2.55 -31.62 -37.40
CA GLN A 30 3.22 -32.48 -38.39
C GLN A 30 3.49 -31.88 -39.77
N LEU A 31 4.78 -31.66 -40.04
CA LEU A 31 5.52 -32.22 -41.17
C LEU A 31 7.00 -32.18 -40.81
N PHE A 32 7.65 -33.35 -40.80
CA PHE A 32 9.01 -33.66 -41.26
C PHE A 32 9.48 -34.96 -40.60
N SER A 33 9.73 -35.95 -41.45
CA SER A 33 10.35 -37.25 -41.17
C SER A 33 11.52 -37.39 -42.14
N PRO A 34 12.58 -38.11 -41.77
CA PRO A 34 13.08 -39.14 -42.67
C PRO A 34 13.35 -40.49 -41.98
N SER A 35 12.86 -41.55 -42.64
CA SER A 35 13.28 -42.97 -42.66
C SER A 35 14.81 -43.17 -42.61
N GLY A 36 15.45 -44.02 -41.80
CA GLY A 36 15.37 -45.49 -41.54
C GLY A 36 16.76 -46.12 -41.85
N PRO A 37 17.13 -47.40 -41.57
CA PRO A 37 16.62 -48.42 -40.62
C PRO A 37 17.73 -49.03 -39.70
N ALA A 38 17.41 -50.14 -39.04
CA ALA A 38 17.98 -50.76 -37.82
C ALA A 38 19.14 -51.78 -37.98
N GLU A 39 19.55 -52.39 -36.83
CA GLU A 39 20.31 -53.65 -36.58
C GLU A 39 21.74 -53.47 -35.98
N THR A 40 22.32 -54.28 -35.08
CA THR A 40 21.94 -55.40 -34.17
C THR A 40 23.13 -55.65 -33.19
N LEU A 41 22.83 -56.26 -32.02
CA LEU A 41 23.61 -57.27 -31.27
C LEU A 41 24.92 -56.97 -30.47
N THR A 42 24.86 -57.45 -29.20
CA THR A 42 25.88 -58.16 -28.37
C THR A 42 27.09 -57.40 -27.80
N ALA A 43 27.22 -57.20 -26.48
CA ALA A 43 27.58 -58.14 -25.40
C ALA A 43 29.08 -58.52 -25.31
N ARG A 44 29.80 -58.04 -24.29
CA ARG A 44 30.50 -58.85 -23.26
C ARG A 44 31.37 -57.99 -22.31
N THR A 45 31.23 -58.33 -21.04
CA THR A 45 32.04 -57.95 -19.86
C THR A 45 33.47 -58.51 -19.91
N PRO A 46 34.35 -58.06 -19.00
CA PRO A 46 34.76 -58.99 -17.94
C PRO A 46 34.75 -58.37 -16.54
N GLY A 47 34.51 -59.24 -15.56
CA GLY A 47 34.37 -58.97 -14.12
C GLY A 47 35.69 -58.83 -13.34
N PRO A 48 35.60 -58.78 -11.98
CA PRO A 48 36.46 -57.93 -11.14
C PRO A 48 37.36 -58.68 -10.14
N GLY A 49 38.18 -57.91 -9.40
CA GLY A 49 38.86 -58.29 -8.17
C GLY A 49 39.26 -57.05 -7.32
N PRO A 50 39.40 -57.16 -5.98
CA PRO A 50 38.64 -56.32 -5.04
C PRO A 50 39.48 -55.50 -4.02
N VAL A 51 38.80 -55.03 -2.96
CA VAL A 51 39.24 -54.36 -1.70
C VAL A 51 39.12 -52.83 -1.76
N GLY A 52 38.40 -52.11 -0.91
CA GLY A 52 37.62 -52.33 0.31
C GLY A 52 37.38 -50.95 0.96
N GLY A 53 36.21 -50.68 1.56
CA GLY A 53 35.97 -49.44 2.32
C GLY A 53 34.59 -48.78 2.18
N SER A 54 33.59 -49.38 2.87
CA SER A 54 32.53 -48.77 3.72
C SER A 54 32.41 -47.22 3.74
N ILE A 55 31.27 -46.51 3.76
CA ILE A 55 29.81 -46.72 3.89
C ILE A 55 29.15 -45.47 3.30
N GLY A 56 28.05 -45.59 2.53
CA GLY A 56 27.20 -44.44 2.21
C GLY A 56 26.18 -44.69 1.09
N GLY A 57 24.89 -44.59 1.43
CA GLY A 57 23.82 -44.33 0.46
C GLY A 57 22.88 -45.51 0.16
N ALA A 58 21.65 -45.43 0.67
CA ALA A 58 20.50 -46.11 0.09
C ALA A 58 19.58 -45.04 -0.55
N PRO A 59 19.24 -45.14 -1.84
CA PRO A 59 18.28 -44.27 -2.49
C PRO A 59 16.92 -44.94 -2.73
N LEU A 60 15.90 -44.07 -2.70
CA LEU A 60 14.62 -44.07 -3.41
C LEU A 60 14.28 -45.23 -4.36
N SER A 61 13.12 -45.85 -4.14
CA SER A 61 12.15 -46.26 -5.18
C SER A 61 10.76 -46.30 -4.54
N ALA A 62 9.85 -45.43 -4.99
CA ALA A 62 8.79 -45.69 -5.97
C ALA A 62 7.60 -46.48 -5.40
N LEU A 63 6.44 -45.83 -5.32
CA LEU A 63 5.14 -46.50 -5.39
C LEU A 63 4.05 -45.49 -5.79
N TYR A 64 3.67 -45.57 -7.06
CA TYR A 64 2.34 -45.20 -7.54
C TYR A 64 1.46 -46.44 -7.40
N LEU A 65 0.30 -46.32 -6.77
CA LEU A 65 -0.92 -47.03 -7.17
C LEU A 65 -2.14 -46.34 -6.55
N HIS A 66 -3.07 -46.00 -7.44
CA HIS A 66 -4.44 -45.55 -7.18
C HIS A 66 -5.18 -46.42 -6.14
N GLN A 67 -6.08 -45.82 -5.36
CA GLN A 67 -7.50 -46.19 -5.21
C GLN A 67 -8.27 -45.06 -4.47
N GLY A 68 -9.50 -44.81 -4.90
CA GLY A 68 -10.41 -43.74 -4.45
C GLY A 68 -11.18 -44.06 -3.15
N PRO A 69 -12.19 -43.23 -2.80
CA PRO A 69 -12.37 -42.72 -1.44
C PRO A 69 -13.46 -43.43 -0.63
N GLY A 70 -13.30 -43.47 0.69
CA GLY A 70 -14.34 -43.92 1.62
C GLY A 70 -13.97 -43.69 3.09
N ALA A 71 -14.71 -42.79 3.73
CA ALA A 71 -15.11 -42.73 5.13
C ALA A 71 -14.13 -43.04 6.30
N SER A 72 -14.28 -42.18 7.32
CA SER A 72 -14.06 -42.42 8.76
C SER A 72 -12.64 -42.26 9.34
N TRP A 73 -12.41 -41.09 9.97
CA TRP A 73 -11.47 -40.95 11.09
C TRP A 73 -12.07 -40.01 12.14
N GLN A 74 -12.95 -40.57 12.97
CA GLN A 74 -13.16 -40.10 14.34
C GLN A 74 -12.43 -41.09 15.28
N ARG A 75 -11.85 -40.53 16.36
CA ARG A 75 -11.22 -41.17 17.54
C ARG A 75 -9.73 -41.53 17.45
N ALA A 76 -8.92 -40.67 18.06
CA ALA A 76 -7.94 -40.92 19.15
C ALA A 76 -7.03 -39.67 19.20
N MET A 77 -6.80 -38.93 20.28
CA MET A 77 -6.74 -39.27 21.69
C MET A 77 -7.18 -38.07 22.54
N PHE A 78 -8.04 -38.30 23.52
CA PHE A 78 -8.08 -37.57 24.78
C PHE A 78 -7.80 -38.60 25.88
N SER A 79 -6.72 -38.41 26.63
CA SER A 79 -6.51 -39.07 27.92
C SER A 79 -6.06 -37.99 28.89
N THR A 80 -7.04 -37.41 29.57
CA THR A 80 -6.87 -36.61 30.78
C THR A 80 -6.70 -37.55 31.96
N THR A 81 -5.69 -37.32 32.78
CA THR A 81 -5.73 -37.79 34.18
C THR A 81 -5.25 -36.65 35.05
N ALA A 82 -6.20 -36.11 35.81
CA ALA A 82 -5.98 -35.15 36.86
C ALA A 82 -5.51 -35.87 38.13
N CYS A 83 -4.55 -35.30 38.84
CA CYS A 83 -4.38 -35.48 40.28
C CYS A 83 -4.16 -34.11 40.91
N ALA A 84 -5.03 -33.77 41.85
CA ALA A 84 -4.96 -32.57 42.68
C ALA A 84 -4.30 -32.89 44.03
N GLY A 85 -3.54 -31.91 44.55
CA GLY A 85 -3.41 -31.65 45.99
C GLY A 85 -2.18 -32.17 46.72
N ALA A 86 -1.22 -31.28 46.99
CA ALA A 86 -0.52 -31.16 48.29
C ALA A 86 0.20 -29.81 48.37
N ALA A 87 0.01 -29.10 49.48
CA ALA A 87 0.61 -27.80 49.77
C ALA A 87 1.95 -27.94 50.53
N THR A 88 2.69 -26.82 50.55
CA THR A 88 3.81 -26.41 51.43
C THR A 88 5.24 -26.87 51.08
N ALA A 89 6.07 -25.92 50.64
CA ALA A 89 7.29 -25.45 51.32
C ALA A 89 8.04 -24.44 50.42
N ALA A 90 8.44 -23.30 50.98
CA ALA A 90 9.23 -22.29 50.28
C ALA A 90 10.65 -22.81 50.02
N VAL A 91 11.06 -22.83 48.75
CA VAL A 91 12.42 -23.16 48.30
C VAL A 91 13.18 -21.84 48.08
N PRO A 92 14.40 -21.66 48.62
CA PRO A 92 15.19 -20.46 48.38
C PRO A 92 15.65 -20.42 46.91
N PRO A 93 15.84 -19.24 46.30
CA PRO A 93 16.17 -19.15 44.88
C PRO A 93 17.57 -19.75 44.61
N PRO A 94 17.75 -20.57 43.57
CA PRO A 94 19.07 -21.03 43.18
C PRO A 94 19.88 -19.86 42.61
N ALA A 95 21.12 -19.74 43.09
CA ALA A 95 22.12 -18.83 42.56
C ALA A 95 22.44 -19.18 41.09
N GLY A 96 22.42 -18.16 40.23
CA GLY A 96 22.83 -18.24 38.83
C GLY A 96 21.73 -18.79 37.90
N SER A 97 20.79 -17.93 37.51
CA SER A 97 19.90 -18.24 36.39
C SER A 97 20.73 -18.32 35.10
N LEU A 98 20.99 -19.53 34.62
CA LEU A 98 21.31 -19.72 33.21
C LEU A 98 20.14 -19.16 32.41
N ARG A 99 20.39 -18.06 31.67
CA ARG A 99 19.41 -17.43 30.78
C ARG A 99 18.92 -18.50 29.80
N GLU A 100 17.60 -18.59 29.61
CA GLU A 100 17.07 -19.41 28.52
C GLU A 100 17.71 -18.94 27.19
N PRO A 101 18.12 -19.85 26.29
CA PRO A 101 18.75 -19.48 25.03
C PRO A 101 17.89 -18.45 24.31
N SER A 102 18.51 -17.35 23.87
CA SER A 102 17.79 -16.33 23.11
C SER A 102 17.23 -16.98 21.85
N TYR A 103 16.12 -16.43 21.34
CA TYR A 103 15.58 -16.88 20.08
C TYR A 103 16.64 -16.86 18.94
N PHE A 104 17.67 -16.01 19.04
CA PHE A 104 18.74 -15.85 18.06
C PHE A 104 19.92 -16.81 18.23
N ASP A 105 19.91 -17.65 19.28
CA ASP A 105 20.97 -18.61 19.54
C ASP A 105 20.84 -19.79 18.55
N GLY A 106 21.84 -19.95 17.68
CA GLY A 106 21.88 -21.01 16.66
C GLY A 106 21.24 -20.69 15.29
N LEU A 107 20.78 -19.46 15.06
CA LEU A 107 20.39 -18.99 13.72
C LEU A 107 21.54 -18.23 13.03
N ALA A 108 21.58 -18.31 11.69
CA ALA A 108 22.43 -17.55 10.74
C ALA A 108 23.40 -16.53 11.38
N SER A 109 24.71 -16.77 11.19
CA SER A 109 25.78 -16.13 11.95
C SER A 109 26.05 -14.68 11.56
N PHE A 110 25.56 -14.21 10.41
CA PHE A 110 25.92 -12.87 9.93
C PHE A 110 25.54 -11.77 10.93
N ARG A 111 26.51 -10.88 11.23
CA ARG A 111 26.37 -9.68 12.06
C ARG A 111 27.25 -8.55 11.53
N LEU A 112 26.78 -7.32 11.66
CA LEU A 112 27.63 -6.15 11.44
C LEU A 112 28.65 -6.02 12.59
N PRO A 113 29.92 -5.61 12.31
CA PRO A 113 30.94 -5.48 13.34
C PRO A 113 30.60 -4.34 14.30
N VAL A 114 30.77 -4.58 15.59
CA VAL A 114 30.53 -3.59 16.66
C VAL A 114 31.35 -2.33 16.47
N ASP A 115 32.64 -2.47 16.12
CA ASP A 115 33.52 -1.31 15.91
C ASP A 115 33.05 -0.44 14.74
N PHE A 116 32.50 -1.04 13.68
CA PHE A 116 31.87 -0.29 12.60
C PHE A 116 30.64 0.48 13.10
N LEU A 117 29.75 -0.16 13.87
CA LEU A 117 28.55 0.47 14.42
C LEU A 117 28.88 1.61 15.39
N ARG A 118 29.92 1.45 16.23
CA ARG A 118 30.43 2.51 17.13
C ARG A 118 30.77 3.79 16.38
N THR A 119 31.23 3.69 15.12
CA THR A 119 31.52 4.90 14.33
C THR A 119 30.28 5.72 13.99
N TYR A 120 29.08 5.11 13.97
CA TYR A 120 27.80 5.78 13.71
C TYR A 120 27.04 6.14 14.98
N ALA A 121 27.30 5.45 16.08
CA ALA A 121 26.74 5.78 17.38
C ALA A 121 27.13 7.24 17.75
N GLY A 122 26.14 8.11 17.88
CA GLY A 122 26.34 9.54 18.17
C GLY A 122 26.57 10.44 16.95
N ARG A 123 26.61 9.91 15.72
CA ARG A 123 26.62 10.76 14.52
C ARG A 123 25.27 11.49 14.37
N PRO A 124 25.26 12.77 13.96
CA PRO A 124 24.04 13.45 13.57
C PRO A 124 23.33 12.71 12.44
N VAL A 125 22.04 12.46 12.62
CA VAL A 125 21.20 11.79 11.63
C VAL A 125 20.61 12.85 10.69
N PRO A 126 20.68 12.67 9.36
CA PRO A 126 20.22 13.67 8.41
C PRO A 126 18.70 13.62 8.17
N PHE A 127 17.91 13.62 9.26
CA PHE A 127 16.45 13.68 9.19
C PHE A 127 15.99 14.95 8.46
N GLY A 128 14.98 14.80 7.62
CA GLY A 128 14.39 15.92 6.89
C GLY A 128 13.52 16.85 7.73
N PHE A 129 13.29 18.04 7.18
CA PHE A 129 12.25 18.99 7.57
C PHE A 129 12.31 19.40 9.06
N ASN A 130 13.46 19.92 9.51
CA ASN A 130 13.61 20.54 10.83
C ASN A 130 13.06 19.69 11.98
N GLY A 131 13.43 18.41 12.04
CA GLY A 131 13.04 17.49 13.12
C GLY A 131 11.72 16.74 12.90
N LEU A 132 10.92 17.09 11.89
CA LEU A 132 9.72 16.31 11.53
C LEU A 132 10.08 14.85 11.21
N GLY A 133 11.11 14.62 10.39
CA GLY A 133 11.57 13.26 10.07
C GLY A 133 11.98 12.45 11.31
N HIS A 134 12.57 13.12 12.31
CA HIS A 134 13.00 12.51 13.57
C HIS A 134 11.80 12.05 14.41
N VAL A 135 10.77 12.90 14.51
CA VAL A 135 9.51 12.59 15.21
C VAL A 135 8.76 11.45 14.52
N VAL A 136 8.67 11.49 13.18
CA VAL A 136 8.03 10.43 12.40
C VAL A 136 8.74 9.10 12.61
N PHE A 137 10.08 9.08 12.66
CA PHE A 137 10.85 7.88 12.95
C PHE A 137 10.50 7.27 14.32
N HIS A 138 10.56 8.06 15.40
CA HIS A 138 10.28 7.54 16.74
C HIS A 138 8.85 7.05 16.92
N ARG A 139 7.88 7.75 16.33
CA ARG A 139 6.47 7.37 16.41
C ARG A 139 6.14 6.10 15.62
N THR A 140 6.84 5.84 14.51
CA THR A 140 6.38 4.90 13.49
C THR A 140 7.29 3.68 13.31
N TYR A 141 8.61 3.86 13.37
CA TYR A 141 9.58 2.85 12.95
C TYR A 141 10.51 2.39 14.07
N SER A 142 10.76 3.25 15.06
CA SER A 142 11.53 2.89 16.24
C SER A 142 10.78 1.85 17.07
N ARG A 143 11.42 0.70 17.29
CA ARG A 143 10.85 -0.39 18.10
C ARG A 143 11.26 -0.24 19.56
N VAL A 144 10.41 -0.70 20.47
CA VAL A 144 10.82 -0.94 21.86
C VAL A 144 11.74 -2.16 21.87
N LYS A 145 12.92 -1.98 22.45
CA LYS A 145 13.92 -3.02 22.66
C LYS A 145 13.42 -4.01 23.71
N THR A 146 13.29 -5.26 23.31
CA THR A 146 13.03 -6.41 24.18
C THR A 146 14.34 -7.17 24.43
N PRO A 147 14.41 -8.05 25.45
CA PRO A 147 15.58 -8.92 25.64
C PRO A 147 15.95 -9.74 24.39
N ASP A 148 14.95 -10.04 23.56
CA ASP A 148 15.08 -10.75 22.28
C ASP A 148 15.17 -9.78 21.07
N SER A 149 15.56 -8.54 21.26
CA SER A 149 15.75 -7.62 20.14
C SER A 149 17.17 -7.74 19.60
N LEU A 150 17.31 -7.87 18.27
CA LEU A 150 18.61 -7.83 17.61
C LEU A 150 19.38 -6.54 17.94
N ALA A 151 18.68 -5.42 18.13
CA ALA A 151 19.25 -4.17 18.61
C ALA A 151 19.93 -4.35 19.97
N VAL A 152 19.31 -5.02 20.96
CA VAL A 152 19.92 -5.29 22.27
C VAL A 152 21.16 -6.18 22.15
N CYS A 153 21.10 -7.20 21.29
CA CYS A 153 22.24 -8.07 21.01
C CYS A 153 23.42 -7.34 20.34
N LEU A 154 23.18 -6.25 19.61
CA LEU A 154 24.22 -5.42 19.00
C LEU A 154 24.65 -4.26 19.92
N TYR A 155 23.79 -3.84 20.84
CA TYR A 155 23.94 -2.64 21.68
C TYR A 155 24.77 -2.88 22.95
N GLY A 156 24.60 -4.02 23.62
CA GLY A 156 25.36 -4.35 24.84
C GLY A 156 26.88 -4.30 24.61
N GLU A 157 27.32 -4.69 23.41
CA GLU A 157 28.73 -4.66 23.01
C GLU A 157 29.21 -3.25 22.59
N VAL A 158 28.34 -2.41 22.02
CA VAL A 158 28.68 -1.05 21.56
C VAL A 158 28.91 -0.09 22.73
N GLU A 159 28.04 -0.10 23.75
CA GLU A 159 28.15 0.79 24.93
C GLU A 159 29.14 0.29 26.01
N GLY A 160 29.78 -0.86 25.80
CA GLY A 160 30.99 -1.25 26.54
C GLY A 160 30.76 -1.76 27.97
N GLY A 161 29.61 -2.39 28.26
CA GLY A 161 29.34 -2.99 29.56
C GLY A 161 28.98 -4.48 29.47
N ASP A 162 29.32 -5.25 30.50
CA ASP A 162 28.93 -6.66 30.65
C ASP A 162 27.42 -6.87 30.92
N ASN A 163 26.59 -5.84 30.73
CA ASN A 163 25.15 -5.89 30.98
C ASN A 163 24.40 -6.33 29.70
N PRO A 164 23.92 -7.59 29.62
CA PRO A 164 23.22 -8.11 28.45
C PRO A 164 21.82 -7.50 28.24
N ASP A 165 21.31 -6.77 29.24
CA ASP A 165 20.00 -6.12 29.21
C ASP A 165 20.10 -4.59 29.02
N ALA A 166 21.29 -4.07 28.69
CA ALA A 166 21.49 -2.66 28.40
C ALA A 166 20.53 -2.18 27.30
N GLY A 167 19.69 -1.20 27.64
CA GLY A 167 18.72 -0.61 26.71
C GLY A 167 17.39 -1.35 26.59
N VAL A 168 17.13 -2.45 27.30
CA VAL A 168 15.80 -3.09 27.32
C VAL A 168 14.74 -2.08 27.80
N GLY A 169 13.58 -2.06 27.13
CA GLY A 169 12.51 -1.08 27.37
C GLY A 169 12.71 0.28 26.70
N GLN A 170 13.89 0.53 26.13
CA GLN A 170 14.19 1.76 25.38
C GLN A 170 13.75 1.65 23.91
N TYR A 171 13.54 2.79 23.27
CA TYR A 171 13.28 2.86 21.84
C TYR A 171 14.58 2.78 21.02
N GLU A 172 14.53 2.07 19.89
CA GLU A 172 15.62 2.05 18.91
C GLU A 172 15.98 3.47 18.45
N GLN A 173 17.26 3.77 18.44
CA GLN A 173 17.82 4.92 17.73
C GLN A 173 17.97 4.59 16.25
N TRP A 174 18.09 5.62 15.40
CA TRP A 174 18.15 5.43 13.95
C TRP A 174 19.24 4.44 13.51
N TRP A 175 20.46 4.59 14.05
CA TRP A 175 21.59 3.72 13.74
C TRP A 175 21.31 2.25 14.09
N GLU A 176 20.54 1.99 15.16
CA GLU A 176 20.14 0.64 15.58
C GLU A 176 19.08 0.05 14.67
N THR A 177 18.09 0.85 14.28
CA THR A 177 17.09 0.44 13.28
C THR A 177 17.76 0.08 11.96
N VAL A 178 18.72 0.89 11.48
CA VAL A 178 19.49 0.58 10.27
C VAL A 178 20.30 -0.70 10.46
N ALA A 179 20.98 -0.88 11.59
CA ALA A 179 21.74 -2.09 11.90
C ALA A 179 20.86 -3.35 11.88
N ARG A 180 19.69 -3.29 12.51
CA ARG A 180 18.72 -4.39 12.55
C ARG A 180 18.25 -4.76 11.14
N VAL A 181 17.86 -3.77 10.35
CA VAL A 181 17.30 -3.99 9.01
C VAL A 181 18.36 -4.56 8.05
N VAL A 182 19.58 -4.00 8.06
CA VAL A 182 20.70 -4.50 7.24
C VAL A 182 21.07 -5.91 7.67
N THR A 183 21.27 -6.15 8.97
CA THR A 183 21.61 -7.49 9.48
C THR A 183 20.53 -8.52 9.14
N GLY A 184 19.25 -8.17 9.30
CA GLY A 184 18.12 -9.04 8.91
C GLY A 184 18.12 -9.38 7.42
N THR A 185 18.46 -8.40 6.57
CA THR A 185 18.57 -8.60 5.12
C THR A 185 19.65 -9.64 4.80
N PHE A 186 20.87 -9.49 5.31
CA PHE A 186 21.96 -10.43 5.02
C PHE A 186 21.78 -11.80 5.69
N ARG A 187 21.17 -11.88 6.88
CA ARG A 187 20.79 -13.17 7.48
C ARG A 187 19.75 -13.91 6.65
N MET A 188 18.82 -13.19 6.04
CA MET A 188 17.84 -13.80 5.13
C MET A 188 18.51 -14.38 3.88
N GLN A 189 19.50 -13.68 3.32
CA GLN A 189 20.33 -14.21 2.23
C GLN A 189 21.16 -15.42 2.67
N GLU A 190 21.84 -15.34 3.81
CA GLU A 190 22.65 -16.44 4.35
C GLU A 190 21.81 -17.71 4.52
N ARG A 191 20.63 -17.59 5.13
CA ARG A 191 19.69 -18.71 5.29
C ARG A 191 19.26 -19.29 3.95
N TRP A 192 18.94 -18.44 2.99
CA TRP A 192 18.56 -18.89 1.65
C TRP A 192 19.72 -19.67 1.00
N CYS A 193 20.92 -19.11 1.00
CA CYS A 193 22.08 -19.75 0.41
C CYS A 193 22.37 -21.11 1.06
N ARG A 194 22.37 -21.18 2.40
CA ARG A 194 22.55 -22.44 3.13
C ARG A 194 21.45 -23.47 2.82
N ALA A 195 20.18 -23.06 2.80
CA ALA A 195 19.05 -23.94 2.53
C ALA A 195 19.03 -24.48 1.09
N HIS A 196 19.64 -23.76 0.15
CA HIS A 196 19.68 -24.12 -1.27
C HIS A 196 21.07 -24.59 -1.76
N HIS A 197 22.01 -24.83 -0.83
CA HIS A 197 23.38 -25.24 -1.14
C HIS A 197 24.12 -24.29 -2.10
N ILE A 198 23.83 -22.99 -1.99
CA ILE A 198 24.52 -21.91 -2.69
C ILE A 198 25.66 -21.42 -1.80
N GLY A 199 26.83 -21.14 -2.39
CA GLY A 199 27.98 -20.60 -1.66
C GLY A 199 27.65 -19.27 -0.97
N TRP A 200 28.08 -19.11 0.29
CA TRP A 200 27.98 -17.87 1.05
C TRP A 200 29.38 -17.29 1.27
N ASP A 201 29.63 -16.11 0.72
CA ASP A 201 30.86 -15.35 0.96
C ASP A 201 30.59 -14.26 2.00
N GLU A 202 31.06 -14.53 3.23
CA GLU A 202 30.88 -13.61 4.35
C GLU A 202 31.67 -12.30 4.18
N SER A 203 32.81 -12.32 3.48
CA SER A 203 33.60 -11.10 3.23
C SER A 203 32.89 -10.18 2.24
N GLN A 204 32.35 -10.74 1.17
CA GLN A 204 31.51 -9.99 0.23
C GLN A 204 30.26 -9.46 0.93
N ALA A 205 29.57 -10.29 1.71
CA ALA A 205 28.38 -9.89 2.45
C ALA A 205 28.66 -8.72 3.40
N LEU A 206 29.80 -8.75 4.09
CA LEU A 206 30.21 -7.67 4.99
C LEU A 206 30.46 -6.35 4.24
N ALA A 207 31.16 -6.40 3.11
CA ALA A 207 31.41 -5.21 2.29
C ALA A 207 30.09 -4.60 1.79
N GLU A 208 29.18 -5.41 1.26
CA GLU A 208 27.88 -4.93 0.78
C GLU A 208 26.97 -4.45 1.93
N ALA A 209 27.04 -5.07 3.10
CA ALA A 209 26.27 -4.67 4.28
C ALA A 209 26.71 -3.32 4.82
N THR A 210 28.02 -3.05 4.87
CA THR A 210 28.54 -1.74 5.30
C THR A 210 28.18 -0.63 4.32
N GLU A 211 28.21 -0.90 3.00
CA GLU A 211 27.73 0.04 1.97
C GLU A 211 26.23 0.31 2.10
N MET A 212 25.42 -0.75 2.26
CA MET A 212 23.98 -0.64 2.44
C MET A 212 23.63 0.16 3.70
N TYR A 213 24.35 -0.11 4.80
CA TYR A 213 24.20 0.61 6.05
C TYR A 213 24.47 2.10 5.86
N ASP A 214 25.58 2.47 5.21
CA ASP A 214 25.90 3.88 4.95
C ASP A 214 24.83 4.58 4.11
N ALA A 215 24.37 3.93 3.04
CA ALA A 215 23.35 4.48 2.16
C ALA A 215 21.99 4.66 2.89
N MET A 216 21.61 3.72 3.75
CA MET A 216 20.40 3.83 4.59
C MET A 216 20.55 4.89 5.68
N PHE A 217 21.68 4.94 6.38
CA PHE A 217 21.94 5.91 7.44
C PHE A 217 21.78 7.35 6.91
N HIS A 218 22.30 7.60 5.71
CA HIS A 218 22.19 8.88 5.01
C HIS A 218 20.89 9.07 4.22
N MET A 219 19.95 8.12 4.29
CA MET A 219 18.65 8.16 3.61
C MET A 219 18.75 8.36 2.10
N ARG A 220 19.78 7.78 1.46
CA ARG A 220 19.91 7.74 -0.02
C ARG A 220 18.93 6.74 -0.62
N PHE A 221 18.66 5.67 0.11
CA PHE A 221 17.51 4.79 -0.10
C PHE A 221 16.97 4.35 1.25
N LEU A 222 15.71 3.95 1.29
CA LEU A 222 15.09 3.32 2.44
C LEU A 222 14.20 2.16 1.99
N PRO A 223 14.17 1.05 2.76
CA PRO A 223 13.08 0.11 2.69
C PRO A 223 11.73 0.80 2.84
N PRO A 224 10.64 0.22 2.33
CA PRO A 224 9.33 0.74 2.61
C PRO A 224 9.07 0.70 4.13
N GLY A 225 8.17 1.53 4.64
CA GLY A 225 7.96 1.66 6.10
C GLY A 225 7.74 0.33 6.84
N ARG A 226 7.12 -0.66 6.17
CA ARG A 226 6.98 -2.03 6.68
C ARG A 226 8.31 -2.76 6.79
N GLY A 227 9.16 -2.67 5.77
CA GLY A 227 10.53 -3.17 5.80
C GLY A 227 11.37 -2.56 6.91
N LEU A 228 11.32 -1.23 7.09
CA LEU A 228 12.01 -0.53 8.19
C LEU A 228 11.60 -1.06 9.57
N TRP A 229 10.31 -1.33 9.75
CA TRP A 229 9.76 -1.77 11.02
C TRP A 229 9.89 -3.30 11.27
N ALA A 230 9.81 -4.15 10.23
CA ALA A 230 9.72 -5.61 10.37
C ALA A 230 11.02 -6.38 10.09
N MET A 231 11.88 -5.91 9.17
CA MET A 231 13.10 -6.64 8.79
C MET A 231 14.05 -6.79 9.98
N GLY A 232 14.57 -8.00 10.20
CA GLY A 232 15.46 -8.32 11.32
C GLY A 232 14.80 -8.31 12.70
N SER A 233 13.49 -8.13 12.77
CA SER A 233 12.71 -8.30 14.01
C SER A 233 12.28 -9.75 14.21
N GLU A 234 11.73 -10.06 15.39
CA GLU A 234 11.18 -11.39 15.70
C GLU A 234 10.16 -11.88 14.65
N LEU A 235 9.42 -10.98 13.99
CA LEU A 235 8.46 -11.36 12.95
C LEU A 235 9.09 -12.05 11.74
N THR A 236 10.30 -11.64 11.37
CA THR A 236 11.00 -12.16 10.18
C THR A 236 12.05 -13.20 10.55
N GLU A 237 12.56 -13.12 11.77
CA GLU A 237 13.59 -14.02 12.26
C GLU A 237 12.98 -15.31 12.85
N ASN A 238 11.88 -15.27 13.63
CA ASN A 238 11.30 -16.44 14.32
C ASN A 238 10.81 -17.57 13.38
N PRO A 239 11.36 -18.82 13.38
CA PRO A 239 11.10 -19.85 12.39
C PRO A 239 9.72 -20.45 12.62
N ALA A 240 9.21 -20.44 13.86
CA ALA A 240 7.88 -20.89 14.21
C ALA A 240 6.79 -19.94 13.70
N ARG A 241 7.14 -18.70 13.35
CA ARG A 241 6.20 -17.67 12.88
C ARG A 241 6.51 -17.15 11.47
N ARG A 242 7.67 -17.49 10.92
CA ARG A 242 8.22 -16.86 9.71
C ARG A 242 7.27 -16.99 8.52
N ALA A 243 6.76 -18.20 8.25
CA ALA A 243 5.83 -18.44 7.14
C ALA A 243 4.50 -17.65 7.30
N ASP A 244 4.09 -17.37 8.53
CA ASP A 244 2.85 -16.68 8.84
C ASP A 244 2.99 -15.15 8.90
N ALA A 245 4.22 -14.64 9.04
CA ALA A 245 4.48 -13.23 9.31
C ALA A 245 5.31 -12.53 8.24
N GLN A 246 6.01 -13.27 7.36
CA GLN A 246 6.86 -12.68 6.33
C GLN A 246 6.11 -11.84 5.29
N ALA A 247 4.80 -12.04 5.12
CA ALA A 247 3.96 -11.14 4.33
C ALA A 247 4.02 -9.68 4.83
N ALA A 248 4.39 -9.45 6.11
CA ALA A 248 4.59 -8.11 6.66
C ALA A 248 5.82 -7.37 6.11
N LEU A 249 6.70 -8.03 5.34
CA LEU A 249 7.77 -7.37 4.58
C LEU A 249 7.26 -6.73 3.28
N PHE A 250 6.06 -7.12 2.84
CA PHE A 250 5.42 -6.61 1.64
C PHE A 250 4.41 -5.53 2.04
N ASN A 251 4.26 -4.52 1.21
CA ASN A 251 3.41 -3.38 1.54
C ASN A 251 1.96 -3.60 1.17
N CYS A 252 1.73 -4.29 0.05
CA CYS A 252 0.42 -4.45 -0.53
C CYS A 252 0.27 -5.81 -1.23
N GLY A 253 -0.96 -6.16 -1.59
CA GLY A 253 -1.28 -7.35 -2.39
C GLY A 253 -2.54 -7.16 -3.22
N PHE A 254 -2.83 -8.16 -4.07
CA PHE A 254 -4.01 -8.13 -4.94
C PHE A 254 -4.66 -9.50 -5.14
N PRO A 255 -5.77 -9.86 -4.47
CA PRO A 255 -6.56 -11.01 -4.86
C PRO A 255 -7.53 -10.65 -5.99
N ALA A 256 -7.44 -11.38 -7.10
CA ALA A 256 -8.41 -11.24 -8.20
C ALA A 256 -9.54 -12.26 -8.06
N TRP A 257 -10.75 -11.85 -8.40
CA TRP A 257 -11.92 -12.68 -8.54
C TRP A 257 -11.85 -13.47 -9.86
N ARG A 258 -11.36 -14.73 -9.78
CA ARG A 258 -11.05 -15.53 -10.98
C ARG A 258 -12.29 -15.85 -11.81
N ARG A 259 -12.22 -15.61 -13.13
CA ARG A 259 -13.23 -15.96 -14.14
C ARG A 259 -13.18 -17.44 -14.55
N GLY A 260 -14.36 -18.05 -14.68
CA GLY A 260 -14.62 -19.33 -15.33
C GLY A 260 -15.99 -19.88 -14.88
N PRO A 261 -16.83 -20.44 -15.77
CA PRO A 261 -18.02 -21.17 -15.35
C PRO A 261 -17.58 -22.33 -14.47
N ARG A 262 -18.14 -22.45 -13.27
CA ARG A 262 -17.87 -23.55 -12.35
C ARG A 262 -19.14 -24.34 -12.11
N SER A 263 -19.03 -25.65 -12.20
CA SER A 263 -20.11 -26.53 -11.81
C SER A 263 -20.22 -26.60 -10.29
N MET A 264 -21.38 -27.01 -9.79
CA MET A 264 -21.56 -27.31 -8.36
C MET A 264 -20.55 -28.36 -7.85
N GLY A 265 -20.16 -29.30 -8.72
CA GLY A 265 -19.15 -30.32 -8.41
C GLY A 265 -17.75 -29.75 -8.18
N ASP A 266 -17.39 -28.68 -8.90
CA ASP A 266 -16.10 -27.99 -8.72
C ASP A 266 -16.06 -27.25 -7.37
N LEU A 267 -17.16 -26.63 -6.95
CA LEU A 267 -17.25 -25.89 -5.69
C LEU A 267 -17.22 -26.81 -4.44
N LEU A 268 -17.78 -28.02 -4.55
CA LEU A 268 -17.86 -28.99 -3.45
C LEU A 268 -16.60 -29.87 -3.30
N ALA A 269 -15.84 -30.10 -4.36
CA ALA A 269 -14.57 -30.86 -4.31
C ALA A 269 -13.44 -30.08 -3.60
N ASP A 270 -13.66 -28.79 -3.35
CA ASP A 270 -12.62 -27.80 -3.07
C ASP A 270 -12.48 -27.46 -1.57
N ALA A 271 -12.62 -28.46 -0.69
CA ALA A 271 -12.35 -28.31 0.73
C ALA A 271 -10.84 -28.18 1.02
N GLY A 272 -10.30 -26.98 0.78
CA GLY A 272 -8.88 -26.63 0.86
C GLY A 272 -8.33 -25.94 -0.40
N SER A 273 -9.10 -25.91 -1.49
CA SER A 273 -8.65 -25.49 -2.82
C SER A 273 -8.71 -23.98 -3.02
N GLU A 274 -7.83 -23.46 -3.88
CA GLU A 274 -7.58 -22.03 -4.17
C GLU A 274 -8.73 -21.27 -4.83
N THR A 275 -9.82 -21.97 -4.99
CA THR A 275 -11.00 -21.65 -5.76
C THR A 275 -12.18 -21.30 -4.84
N ARG A 276 -12.12 -21.57 -3.53
CA ARG A 276 -13.24 -21.23 -2.63
C ARG A 276 -13.67 -19.76 -2.77
N PRO A 277 -14.98 -19.46 -2.84
CA PRO A 277 -15.49 -18.09 -2.98
C PRO A 277 -15.02 -17.16 -1.85
N SER A 278 -14.82 -17.67 -0.64
CA SER A 278 -14.31 -16.88 0.49
C SER A 278 -12.88 -16.35 0.32
N ARG A 279 -12.03 -16.95 -0.54
CA ARG A 279 -10.57 -16.70 -0.49
C ARG A 279 -10.14 -15.24 -0.69
N PRO A 280 -10.69 -14.46 -1.62
CA PRO A 280 -10.32 -13.05 -1.75
C PRO A 280 -10.60 -12.25 -0.47
N PHE A 281 -11.71 -12.51 0.21
CA PHE A 281 -12.07 -11.87 1.48
C PHE A 281 -11.13 -12.30 2.62
N SER A 282 -10.80 -13.59 2.69
CA SER A 282 -9.83 -14.11 3.66
C SER A 282 -8.43 -13.53 3.44
N PHE A 283 -8.01 -13.38 2.18
CA PHE A 283 -6.73 -12.76 1.84
C PHE A 283 -6.70 -11.29 2.23
N LEU A 284 -7.80 -10.55 2.02
CA LEU A 284 -7.90 -9.17 2.48
C LEU A 284 -7.79 -9.08 4.00
N MET A 285 -8.60 -9.85 4.73
CA MET A 285 -8.61 -9.86 6.20
C MET A 285 -7.21 -10.18 6.74
N ASP A 286 -6.58 -11.21 6.20
CA ASP A 286 -5.24 -11.60 6.61
C ASP A 286 -4.18 -10.52 6.33
N GLY A 287 -4.13 -10.06 5.08
CA GLY A 287 -3.20 -9.02 4.65
C GLY A 287 -3.34 -7.75 5.49
N ALA A 288 -4.56 -7.24 5.66
CA ALA A 288 -4.79 -6.04 6.44
C ALA A 288 -4.47 -6.22 7.94
N MET A 289 -4.65 -7.42 8.52
CA MET A 289 -4.16 -7.74 9.88
C MET A 289 -2.63 -7.83 9.98
N LEU A 290 -1.92 -8.02 8.88
CA LEU A 290 -0.46 -7.86 8.79
C LEU A 290 -0.05 -6.44 8.38
N GLY A 291 -1.02 -5.56 8.13
CA GLY A 291 -0.81 -4.19 7.69
C GLY A 291 -0.45 -4.05 6.21
N VAL A 292 -0.76 -5.08 5.41
CA VAL A 292 -0.65 -5.10 3.95
C VAL A 292 -1.91 -4.47 3.37
N GLY A 293 -1.75 -3.46 2.51
CA GLY A 293 -2.89 -2.86 1.79
C GLY A 293 -3.36 -3.75 0.64
N ILE A 294 -4.66 -3.80 0.36
CA ILE A 294 -5.21 -4.80 -0.56
C ILE A 294 -6.03 -4.12 -1.66
N GLY A 295 -5.53 -4.19 -2.89
CA GLY A 295 -6.34 -3.89 -4.06
C GLY A 295 -7.14 -5.14 -4.43
N PHE A 296 -8.37 -5.01 -4.91
CA PHE A 296 -9.17 -6.15 -5.36
C PHE A 296 -10.04 -5.73 -6.54
N ASP A 297 -10.40 -6.68 -7.41
CA ASP A 297 -11.38 -6.43 -8.46
C ASP A 297 -12.79 -6.86 -8.05
N THR A 298 -13.76 -6.31 -8.76
CA THR A 298 -15.17 -6.72 -8.71
C THR A 298 -15.56 -7.49 -9.99
N ALA A 299 -14.57 -7.80 -10.84
CA ALA A 299 -14.77 -8.45 -12.11
C ALA A 299 -15.39 -9.85 -11.89
N ALA A 300 -16.69 -9.96 -12.18
CA ALA A 300 -17.54 -11.13 -11.93
C ALA A 300 -18.12 -11.25 -10.50
N ALA A 301 -18.75 -10.18 -10.03
CA ALA A 301 -20.13 -10.25 -9.55
C ALA A 301 -20.86 -11.45 -10.19
N TYR A 302 -20.91 -12.59 -9.48
CA TYR A 302 -21.21 -13.94 -9.95
C TYR A 302 -22.24 -13.96 -11.10
N PRO A 303 -21.96 -14.52 -12.30
CA PRO A 303 -23.00 -14.60 -13.31
C PRO A 303 -24.14 -15.46 -12.77
N ALA A 304 -25.38 -14.97 -12.91
CA ALA A 304 -26.55 -15.82 -12.67
C ALA A 304 -26.41 -17.09 -13.54
N PRO A 305 -26.84 -18.27 -13.06
CA PRO A 305 -26.94 -19.43 -13.93
C PRO A 305 -27.78 -19.07 -15.16
N PRO A 306 -27.51 -19.65 -16.35
CA PRO A 306 -28.19 -19.29 -17.58
C PRO A 306 -29.72 -19.32 -17.41
N ALA A 307 -30.41 -18.28 -17.90
CA ALA A 307 -31.86 -18.25 -17.91
C ALA A 307 -32.40 -19.54 -18.58
N GLY A 308 -33.22 -20.30 -17.87
CA GLY A 308 -33.73 -21.59 -18.32
C GLY A 308 -33.00 -22.82 -17.77
N THR A 309 -32.00 -22.66 -16.89
CA THR A 309 -31.71 -23.75 -15.94
C THR A 309 -32.95 -23.92 -15.07
N PRO A 310 -33.56 -25.12 -15.01
CA PRO A 310 -34.63 -25.36 -14.08
C PRO A 310 -34.15 -24.94 -12.70
N ASP A 311 -34.99 -24.22 -11.94
CA ASP A 311 -34.92 -24.29 -10.48
C ASP A 311 -35.05 -25.77 -10.16
N THR A 312 -33.93 -26.51 -10.14
CA THR A 312 -33.93 -27.83 -9.52
C THR A 312 -34.39 -27.52 -8.11
N PRO A 313 -35.60 -27.96 -7.70
CA PRO A 313 -36.04 -27.75 -6.35
C PRO A 313 -34.92 -28.30 -5.50
N ALA A 314 -34.37 -27.47 -4.60
CA ALA A 314 -33.41 -27.93 -3.61
C ALA A 314 -33.89 -29.30 -3.12
N THR A 315 -33.13 -30.35 -3.46
CA THR A 315 -33.56 -31.72 -3.21
C THR A 315 -33.86 -31.86 -1.73
N GLU A 316 -34.72 -32.80 -1.33
CA GLU A 316 -35.08 -33.00 0.08
C GLU A 316 -33.83 -33.15 0.99
N ALA A 317 -32.72 -33.64 0.42
CA ALA A 317 -31.39 -33.66 1.04
C ALA A 317 -30.74 -32.27 1.27
N HIS A 318 -30.89 -31.31 0.34
CA HIS A 318 -30.42 -29.93 0.49
C HIS A 318 -31.20 -29.18 1.59
N ARG A 319 -32.51 -29.44 1.72
CA ARG A 319 -33.33 -28.89 2.83
C ARG A 319 -33.01 -29.53 4.18
N ALA A 320 -32.45 -30.74 4.19
CA ALA A 320 -32.05 -31.42 5.44
C ALA A 320 -30.75 -30.83 6.02
N THR A 321 -29.81 -30.38 5.19
CA THR A 321 -28.58 -29.68 5.61
C THR A 321 -28.81 -28.26 6.10
N ASP A 322 -29.86 -27.57 5.62
CA ASP A 322 -30.29 -26.24 6.12
C ASP A 322 -30.65 -26.24 7.62
N ARG A 323 -30.90 -27.43 8.20
CA ARG A 323 -31.18 -27.60 9.64
C ARG A 323 -29.94 -27.84 10.48
N LEU A 324 -28.77 -28.05 9.86
CA LEU A 324 -27.52 -28.28 10.57
C LEU A 324 -26.82 -26.95 10.84
N THR A 325 -26.58 -26.68 12.13
CA THR A 325 -25.76 -25.55 12.57
C THR A 325 -24.39 -26.06 13.02
N PHE A 326 -23.33 -25.57 12.39
CA PHE A 326 -21.95 -25.81 12.78
C PHE A 326 -21.50 -24.76 13.80
N LEU A 327 -21.11 -25.19 15.00
CA LEU A 327 -20.50 -24.30 16.00
C LEU A 327 -18.98 -24.26 15.79
N PHE A 328 -18.45 -23.08 15.45
CA PHE A 328 -17.02 -22.82 15.33
C PHE A 328 -16.54 -22.01 16.53
N ARG A 329 -15.64 -22.60 17.33
CA ARG A 329 -14.95 -21.90 18.42
C ARG A 329 -13.74 -21.17 17.83
N VAL A 330 -13.78 -19.85 17.80
CA VAL A 330 -12.79 -19.01 17.11
C VAL A 330 -11.49 -19.00 17.93
N PRO A 331 -10.37 -19.53 17.41
CA PRO A 331 -9.10 -19.49 18.12
C PRO A 331 -8.58 -18.05 18.28
N ASP A 332 -7.87 -17.76 19.38
CA ASP A 332 -7.23 -16.46 19.65
C ASP A 332 -5.99 -16.21 18.78
N SER A 333 -6.21 -16.11 17.47
CA SER A 333 -5.17 -15.89 16.48
C SER A 333 -5.71 -15.14 15.26
N ARG A 334 -4.81 -14.48 14.54
CA ARG A 334 -5.09 -13.86 13.24
C ARG A 334 -5.77 -14.86 12.29
N LEU A 335 -5.21 -16.06 12.17
CA LEU A 335 -5.76 -17.11 11.29
C LEU A 335 -7.15 -17.58 11.72
N GLY A 336 -7.42 -17.65 13.04
CA GLY A 336 -8.74 -17.98 13.55
C GLY A 336 -9.82 -16.98 13.14
N TRP A 337 -9.50 -15.68 13.13
CA TRP A 337 -10.41 -14.64 12.63
C TRP A 337 -10.60 -14.71 11.10
N VAL A 338 -9.54 -15.02 10.36
CA VAL A 338 -9.60 -15.20 8.90
C VAL A 338 -10.47 -16.40 8.53
N GLU A 339 -10.34 -17.50 9.28
CA GLU A 339 -11.13 -18.72 9.09
C GLU A 339 -12.61 -18.50 9.44
N SER A 340 -12.93 -17.73 10.47
CA SER A 340 -14.32 -17.43 10.82
C SER A 340 -15.03 -16.62 9.73
N VAL A 341 -14.36 -15.64 9.13
CA VAL A 341 -14.87 -14.90 7.96
C VAL A 341 -15.07 -15.85 6.77
N ALA A 342 -14.10 -16.74 6.51
CA ALA A 342 -14.19 -17.71 5.41
C ALA A 342 -15.41 -18.63 5.55
N LEU A 343 -15.58 -19.21 6.74
CA LEU A 343 -16.70 -20.10 7.07
C LEU A 343 -18.04 -19.37 6.95
N LEU A 344 -18.13 -18.12 7.40
CA LEU A 344 -19.36 -17.34 7.26
C LEU A 344 -19.72 -17.10 5.80
N VAL A 345 -18.77 -16.61 5.00
CA VAL A 345 -19.00 -16.31 3.57
C VAL A 345 -19.34 -17.59 2.81
N ASP A 346 -18.57 -18.65 2.98
CA ASP A 346 -18.81 -19.92 2.30
C ASP A 346 -20.17 -20.54 2.69
N SER A 347 -20.65 -20.32 3.91
CA SER A 347 -21.99 -20.78 4.34
C SER A 347 -23.16 -20.19 3.53
N TYR A 348 -22.94 -19.06 2.84
CA TYR A 348 -23.93 -18.44 1.96
C TYR A 348 -23.66 -18.69 0.47
N LEU A 349 -22.38 -18.82 0.09
CA LEU A 349 -21.96 -18.89 -1.31
C LEU A 349 -21.80 -20.33 -1.84
N ILE A 350 -21.66 -21.33 -0.96
CA ILE A 350 -21.55 -22.75 -1.33
C ILE A 350 -22.85 -23.47 -0.97
N PRO A 351 -23.68 -23.87 -1.95
CA PRO A 351 -24.95 -24.53 -1.69
C PRO A 351 -24.80 -25.82 -0.87
N GLY A 352 -25.70 -26.01 0.08
CA GLY A 352 -25.70 -27.16 1.00
C GLY A 352 -24.75 -27.03 2.19
N SER A 353 -24.03 -25.91 2.33
CA SER A 353 -23.19 -25.66 3.51
C SER A 353 -24.04 -25.38 4.75
N PRO A 354 -23.64 -25.91 5.93
CA PRO A 354 -24.38 -25.66 7.18
C PRO A 354 -24.28 -24.19 7.60
N ALA A 355 -25.30 -23.69 8.29
CA ALA A 355 -25.23 -22.41 8.96
C ALA A 355 -24.13 -22.45 10.04
N VAL A 356 -23.37 -21.37 10.20
CA VAL A 356 -22.27 -21.31 11.17
C VAL A 356 -22.68 -20.46 12.37
N ARG A 357 -22.37 -20.92 13.59
CA ARG A 357 -22.40 -20.16 14.84
C ARG A 357 -20.97 -19.98 15.35
N PHE A 358 -20.69 -18.85 15.98
CA PHE A 358 -19.36 -18.54 16.48
C PHE A 358 -19.35 -18.47 18.00
N ASP A 359 -18.46 -19.24 18.62
CA ASP A 359 -18.06 -19.07 20.01
C ASP A 359 -16.76 -18.26 20.06
N TYR A 360 -16.79 -17.13 20.76
CA TYR A 360 -15.69 -16.17 20.87
C TYR A 360 -14.94 -16.29 22.20
N GLY A 361 -15.27 -17.29 23.04
CA GLY A 361 -14.76 -17.40 24.41
C GLY A 361 -13.25 -17.56 24.53
N ASP A 362 -12.56 -17.98 23.47
CA ASP A 362 -11.10 -18.11 23.47
C ASP A 362 -10.38 -16.80 23.14
N ILE A 363 -11.03 -15.85 22.47
CA ILE A 363 -10.40 -14.59 22.04
C ILE A 363 -10.04 -13.75 23.28
N ARG A 364 -8.79 -13.29 23.32
CA ARG A 364 -8.27 -12.48 24.45
C ARG A 364 -9.13 -11.23 24.69
N PRO A 365 -9.28 -10.78 25.95
CA PRO A 365 -10.08 -9.61 26.27
C PRO A 365 -9.45 -8.30 25.78
N ALA A 366 -10.25 -7.24 25.74
CA ALA A 366 -9.77 -5.89 25.44
C ALA A 366 -8.67 -5.48 26.43
N GLY A 367 -7.63 -4.82 25.93
CA GLY A 367 -6.47 -4.39 26.71
C GLY A 367 -5.30 -5.39 26.75
N ALA A 368 -5.52 -6.66 26.41
CA ALA A 368 -4.47 -7.68 26.39
C ALA A 368 -3.39 -7.37 25.31
N PRO A 369 -2.10 -7.67 25.55
CA PRO A 369 -1.04 -7.35 24.59
C PRO A 369 -1.12 -8.15 23.30
N VAL A 370 -0.76 -7.53 22.17
CA VAL A 370 -0.63 -8.18 20.85
C VAL A 370 0.86 -8.39 20.54
N ARG A 371 1.32 -9.65 20.56
CA ARG A 371 2.72 -10.00 20.27
C ARG A 371 3.09 -9.71 18.80
N GLY A 372 4.36 -9.34 18.57
CA GLY A 372 4.93 -9.09 17.25
C GLY A 372 4.74 -7.67 16.74
N PHE A 373 3.48 -7.22 16.63
CA PHE A 373 3.13 -5.91 16.10
C PHE A 373 3.01 -4.78 17.12
N GLY A 374 3.08 -5.10 18.41
CA GLY A 374 2.79 -4.14 19.47
C GLY A 374 1.30 -3.80 19.54
N GLY A 375 0.92 -3.00 20.52
CA GLY A 375 -0.47 -2.61 20.74
C GLY A 375 -1.22 -3.50 21.74
N LYS A 376 -2.49 -3.15 21.96
CA LYS A 376 -3.45 -3.91 22.77
C LYS A 376 -4.60 -4.41 21.91
N ALA A 377 -5.13 -5.57 22.24
CA ALA A 377 -6.32 -6.14 21.63
C ALA A 377 -7.56 -5.34 22.05
N LEU A 378 -8.58 -5.33 21.19
CA LEU A 378 -9.89 -4.75 21.49
C LEU A 378 -10.93 -5.77 21.96
N GLY A 379 -10.51 -7.02 22.19
CA GLY A 379 -11.44 -8.08 22.51
C GLY A 379 -12.17 -8.64 21.30
N PRO A 380 -13.18 -9.49 21.53
CA PRO A 380 -13.95 -10.15 20.47
C PRO A 380 -15.01 -9.27 19.78
N ASP A 381 -15.36 -8.12 20.35
CA ASP A 381 -16.50 -7.32 19.89
C ASP A 381 -16.39 -6.79 18.46
N PRO A 382 -15.23 -6.33 17.97
CA PRO A 382 -15.08 -5.96 16.56
C PRO A 382 -15.40 -7.13 15.63
N LEU A 383 -14.94 -8.35 15.94
CA LEU A 383 -15.22 -9.55 15.14
C LEU A 383 -16.71 -9.94 15.19
N ARG A 384 -17.37 -9.79 16.35
CA ARG A 384 -18.82 -10.02 16.48
C ARG A 384 -19.62 -9.08 15.57
N ARG A 385 -19.27 -7.80 15.59
CA ARG A 385 -19.89 -6.78 14.72
C ARG A 385 -19.65 -7.08 13.25
N LEU A 386 -18.41 -7.42 12.89
CA LEU A 386 -18.07 -7.86 11.53
C LEU A 386 -18.97 -9.02 11.09
N HIS A 387 -19.06 -10.10 11.87
CA HIS A 387 -19.93 -11.23 11.51
C HIS A 387 -21.41 -10.85 11.38
N ALA A 388 -21.91 -9.91 12.18
CA ALA A 388 -23.28 -9.43 12.08
C ALA A 388 -23.52 -8.60 10.81
N GLU A 389 -22.62 -7.66 10.48
CA GLU A 389 -22.69 -6.85 9.26
C GLU A 389 -22.58 -7.74 8.01
N LEU A 390 -21.64 -8.71 7.99
CA LEU A 390 -21.51 -9.67 6.90
C LEU A 390 -22.77 -10.52 6.69
N ARG A 391 -23.44 -10.96 7.78
CA ARG A 391 -24.73 -11.65 7.67
C ARG A 391 -25.80 -10.76 7.05
N GLY A 392 -25.84 -9.49 7.44
CA GLY A 392 -26.76 -8.52 6.86
C GLY A 392 -26.57 -8.39 5.35
N ILE A 393 -25.33 -8.20 4.91
CA ILE A 393 -24.98 -8.07 3.49
C ILE A 393 -25.31 -9.35 2.72
N LEU A 394 -24.88 -10.51 3.21
CA LEU A 394 -25.08 -11.79 2.52
C LEU A 394 -26.56 -12.21 2.48
N SER A 395 -27.33 -11.95 3.54
CA SER A 395 -28.78 -12.21 3.54
C SER A 395 -29.54 -11.29 2.57
N ALA A 396 -29.17 -10.00 2.50
CA ALA A 396 -29.76 -9.08 1.51
C ALA A 396 -29.43 -9.52 0.08
N ALA A 397 -28.17 -9.88 -0.18
CA ALA A 397 -27.76 -10.41 -1.48
C ALA A 397 -28.53 -11.69 -1.86
N ALA A 398 -28.77 -12.60 -0.90
CA ALA A 398 -29.57 -13.80 -1.13
C ALA A 398 -31.05 -13.50 -1.41
N ALA A 399 -31.60 -12.43 -0.84
CA ALA A 399 -32.94 -11.95 -1.11
C ALA A 399 -33.06 -11.11 -2.40
N GLY A 400 -31.94 -10.83 -3.08
CA GLY A 400 -31.91 -9.92 -4.23
C GLY A 400 -32.15 -8.46 -3.85
N THR A 401 -31.91 -8.09 -2.60
CA THR A 401 -32.05 -6.72 -2.07
C THR A 401 -30.70 -6.13 -1.69
N GLU A 402 -30.69 -4.83 -1.38
CA GLU A 402 -29.50 -4.13 -0.90
C GLU A 402 -29.50 -4.01 0.62
N TRP A 403 -28.33 -4.21 1.23
CA TRP A 403 -28.16 -4.02 2.66
C TRP A 403 -28.00 -2.53 3.00
N ARG A 404 -28.80 -2.02 3.94
CA ARG A 404 -28.84 -0.60 4.32
C ARG A 404 -28.31 -0.33 5.73
N GLY A 405 -27.40 -1.18 6.22
CA GLY A 405 -26.85 -1.10 7.58
C GLY A 405 -27.58 -1.97 8.60
N ILE A 406 -27.07 -2.00 9.83
CA ILE A 406 -27.79 -2.56 11.00
C ILE A 406 -28.65 -1.42 11.57
N PRO A 407 -29.95 -1.62 11.87
CA PRO A 407 -30.74 -0.61 12.55
C PRO A 407 -30.06 -0.16 13.84
N LEU A 408 -29.70 1.12 13.92
CA LEU A 408 -29.14 1.77 15.10
C LEU A 408 -30.29 2.11 16.06
N GLU A 409 -30.93 1.11 16.66
CA GLU A 409 -31.88 1.36 17.76
C GLU A 409 -31.12 1.20 19.10
N PRO A 410 -31.00 2.26 19.92
CA PRO A 410 -30.32 2.20 21.21
C PRO A 410 -31.05 1.21 22.13
N GLY A 411 -30.41 0.09 22.43
CA GLY A 411 -30.99 -0.95 23.29
C GLY A 411 -31.69 -2.09 22.55
N ALA A 412 -31.72 -2.11 21.21
CA ALA A 412 -32.00 -3.35 20.50
C ALA A 412 -30.87 -4.34 20.78
N SER A 413 -31.18 -5.47 21.42
CA SER A 413 -30.27 -6.61 21.46
C SER A 413 -29.79 -6.87 20.04
N HIS A 414 -28.47 -6.84 19.79
CA HIS A 414 -27.91 -7.24 18.50
C HIS A 414 -28.64 -8.50 18.03
N PRO A 415 -29.10 -8.59 16.77
CA PRO A 415 -29.78 -9.78 16.28
C PRO A 415 -28.74 -10.89 16.13
N VAL A 416 -28.36 -11.46 17.26
CA VAL A 416 -27.50 -12.63 17.40
C VAL A 416 -28.23 -13.58 18.34
N ASP A 417 -29.48 -13.87 18.00
CA ASP A 417 -30.10 -15.09 18.46
C ASP A 417 -30.48 -15.90 17.23
N ASP A 418 -29.52 -16.74 16.80
CA ASP A 418 -29.65 -17.72 15.72
C ASP A 418 -30.72 -18.81 16.04
N ARG A 419 -31.59 -18.63 17.04
CA ARG A 419 -32.60 -19.63 17.45
C ARG A 419 -33.63 -19.96 16.36
N HIS A 420 -33.75 -19.18 15.27
CA HIS A 420 -34.84 -19.33 14.28
C HIS A 420 -34.50 -19.36 12.78
N ALA A 421 -33.23 -19.41 12.36
CA ALA A 421 -32.92 -19.49 10.92
C ALA A 421 -32.99 -20.94 10.40
N SER A 422 -34.19 -21.50 10.24
CA SER A 422 -34.40 -22.88 9.74
C SER A 422 -34.36 -23.02 8.21
N THR A 423 -34.21 -21.92 7.48
CA THR A 423 -34.09 -21.88 6.01
C THR A 423 -33.28 -20.65 5.63
N ARG A 424 -32.07 -20.83 5.10
CA ARG A 424 -31.23 -19.70 4.64
C ARG A 424 -31.12 -19.78 3.12
N PRO A 425 -31.62 -18.78 2.37
CA PRO A 425 -31.46 -18.79 0.93
C PRO A 425 -29.96 -18.66 0.58
N ALA A 426 -29.48 -19.50 -0.33
CA ALA A 426 -28.14 -19.36 -0.88
C ALA A 426 -28.07 -18.10 -1.76
N VAL A 427 -26.93 -17.41 -1.77
CA VAL A 427 -26.74 -16.23 -2.63
C VAL A 427 -26.63 -16.69 -4.07
N GLY A 428 -27.66 -16.42 -4.88
CA GLY A 428 -27.69 -16.78 -6.30
C GLY A 428 -26.74 -15.94 -7.16
N ARG A 429 -26.44 -14.70 -6.74
CA ARG A 429 -25.53 -13.77 -7.43
C ARG A 429 -24.95 -12.74 -6.46
N MET A 430 -23.63 -12.53 -6.51
CA MET A 430 -23.01 -11.36 -5.88
C MET A 430 -22.94 -10.22 -6.88
N THR A 431 -23.19 -8.99 -6.46
CA THR A 431 -22.97 -7.77 -7.26
C THR A 431 -21.61 -7.16 -6.95
N SER A 432 -21.17 -6.18 -7.75
CA SER A 432 -19.97 -5.38 -7.45
C SER A 432 -20.12 -4.69 -6.10
N THR A 433 -21.29 -4.11 -5.82
CA THR A 433 -21.70 -3.56 -4.53
C THR A 433 -21.51 -4.55 -3.39
N THR A 434 -22.02 -5.78 -3.50
CA THR A 434 -21.87 -6.80 -2.45
C THR A 434 -20.39 -7.09 -2.17
N VAL A 435 -19.56 -7.22 -3.21
CA VAL A 435 -18.13 -7.50 -3.05
C VAL A 435 -17.44 -6.33 -2.34
N VAL A 436 -17.67 -5.09 -2.79
CA VAL A 436 -17.06 -3.89 -2.18
C VAL A 436 -17.52 -3.72 -0.74
N ASP A 437 -18.81 -3.84 -0.44
CA ASP A 437 -19.34 -3.69 0.91
C ASP A 437 -18.73 -4.73 1.88
N ILE A 438 -18.60 -6.01 1.46
CA ILE A 438 -17.94 -7.04 2.29
C ILE A 438 -16.48 -6.69 2.54
N MET A 439 -15.72 -6.34 1.50
CA MET A 439 -14.30 -5.97 1.63
C MET A 439 -14.13 -4.76 2.55
N ASN A 440 -14.95 -3.72 2.37
CA ASN A 440 -14.90 -2.50 3.17
C ASN A 440 -15.28 -2.73 4.64
N ILE A 441 -16.28 -3.57 4.90
CA ILE A 441 -16.67 -3.93 6.28
C ILE A 441 -15.56 -4.73 6.98
N ILE A 442 -14.87 -5.62 6.26
CA ILE A 442 -13.66 -6.29 6.79
C ILE A 442 -12.58 -5.24 7.11
N GLY A 443 -12.32 -4.30 6.19
CA GLY A 443 -11.40 -3.19 6.41
C GLY A 443 -11.73 -2.35 7.65
N LYS A 444 -13.01 -1.96 7.79
CA LYS A 444 -13.54 -1.22 8.94
C LYS A 444 -13.33 -1.96 10.25
N CYS A 445 -13.55 -3.27 10.29
CA CYS A 445 -13.30 -4.10 11.48
C CYS A 445 -11.84 -3.99 11.95
N ILE A 446 -10.89 -3.97 11.01
CA ILE A 446 -9.45 -3.90 11.33
C ILE A 446 -9.08 -2.49 11.81
N VAL A 447 -9.64 -1.44 11.21
CA VAL A 447 -9.41 -0.05 11.64
C VAL A 447 -10.01 0.23 13.01
N SER A 448 -11.20 -0.32 13.27
CA SER A 448 -11.88 -0.22 14.57
C SER A 448 -11.00 -0.75 15.70
N GLY A 449 -9.99 -1.59 15.39
CA GLY A 449 -8.85 -2.03 16.20
C GLY A 449 -8.00 -0.93 16.86
N GLY A 450 -8.21 0.34 16.50
CA GLY A 450 -7.62 1.51 17.16
C GLY A 450 -6.14 1.76 16.88
N VAL A 451 -5.46 0.89 16.12
CA VAL A 451 -4.01 0.95 15.90
C VAL A 451 -3.63 1.08 14.42
N ARG A 452 -4.56 0.87 13.47
CA ARG A 452 -4.19 0.72 12.05
C ARG A 452 -5.20 1.35 11.10
N ALA A 453 -4.71 2.06 10.09
CA ALA A 453 -5.48 2.33 8.88
C ALA A 453 -5.37 1.12 7.94
N THR A 454 -6.51 0.61 7.43
CA THR A 454 -6.54 -0.26 6.25
C THR A 454 -6.39 0.63 5.00
N ALA A 455 -5.87 0.07 3.92
CA ALA A 455 -5.81 0.75 2.64
C ALA A 455 -6.28 -0.22 1.56
N GLU A 456 -7.41 0.09 0.95
CA GLU A 456 -8.03 -0.75 -0.07
C GLU A 456 -8.20 0.01 -1.39
N LEU A 457 -8.20 -0.74 -2.49
CA LEU A 457 -8.57 -0.24 -3.81
C LEU A 457 -9.55 -1.21 -4.44
N ALA A 458 -10.77 -0.76 -4.67
CA ALA A 458 -11.71 -1.49 -5.49
C ALA A 458 -11.43 -1.17 -6.97
N LEU A 459 -11.34 -2.22 -7.81
CA LEU A 459 -11.28 -2.11 -9.26
C LEU A 459 -12.59 -2.62 -9.86
N GLY A 460 -13.32 -1.72 -10.53
CA GLY A 460 -14.63 -2.04 -11.12
C GLY A 460 -14.70 -1.83 -12.62
N SER A 461 -15.88 -2.15 -13.15
CA SER A 461 -16.22 -1.89 -14.55
C SER A 461 -16.65 -0.43 -14.72
N PRO A 462 -16.15 0.28 -15.73
CA PRO A 462 -16.66 1.62 -16.04
C PRO A 462 -18.12 1.61 -16.47
N HIS A 463 -18.64 0.47 -16.92
CA HIS A 463 -20.03 0.28 -17.36
C HIS A 463 -20.98 -0.21 -16.27
N ASP A 464 -20.52 -0.33 -15.02
CA ASP A 464 -21.37 -0.71 -13.89
C ASP A 464 -21.83 0.57 -13.15
N PRO A 465 -23.08 1.03 -13.37
CA PRO A 465 -23.57 2.26 -12.75
C PRO A 465 -23.70 2.13 -11.23
N ALA A 466 -23.99 0.92 -10.71
CA ALA A 466 -24.07 0.70 -9.27
C ALA A 466 -22.70 0.83 -8.62
N TYR A 467 -21.65 0.29 -9.27
CA TYR A 467 -20.27 0.48 -8.83
C TYR A 467 -19.84 1.95 -8.86
N ALA A 468 -20.14 2.66 -9.95
CA ALA A 468 -19.78 4.08 -10.10
C ALA A 468 -20.43 4.98 -9.04
N ALA A 469 -21.61 4.59 -8.54
CA ALA A 469 -22.36 5.34 -7.55
C ALA A 469 -21.99 5.05 -6.09
N LEU A 470 -21.15 4.03 -5.79
CA LEU A 470 -20.89 3.56 -4.41
C LEU A 470 -20.41 4.65 -3.45
N LYS A 471 -19.72 5.68 -3.98
CA LYS A 471 -19.19 6.82 -3.20
C LYS A 471 -20.04 8.09 -3.30
N GLN A 472 -21.21 8.03 -3.91
CA GLN A 472 -22.14 9.15 -3.99
C GLN A 472 -23.07 9.13 -2.78
N TYR A 473 -22.65 9.77 -1.70
CA TYR A 473 -23.35 9.71 -0.41
C TYR A 473 -24.60 10.59 -0.32
N ALA A 474 -24.82 11.48 -1.28
CA ALA A 474 -26.02 12.30 -1.36
C ALA A 474 -26.73 12.04 -2.70
N PRO A 475 -28.07 11.99 -2.72
CA PRO A 475 -28.81 12.03 -3.98
C PRO A 475 -28.48 13.36 -4.69
N SER A 476 -28.10 13.30 -5.97
CA SER A 476 -28.03 14.52 -6.78
C SER A 476 -29.43 15.13 -6.89
N ALA A 477 -29.56 16.45 -6.72
CA ALA A 477 -30.78 17.15 -7.10
C ALA A 477 -31.15 16.76 -8.55
N GLU A 478 -32.43 16.48 -8.79
CA GLU A 478 -32.88 16.02 -10.11
C GLU A 478 -32.43 16.97 -11.21
N GLY A 479 -31.76 16.42 -12.23
CA GLY A 479 -31.62 17.10 -13.51
C GLY A 479 -30.67 18.29 -13.57
N GLU A 480 -29.92 18.68 -12.55
CA GLU A 480 -28.99 19.81 -12.70
C GLU A 480 -27.56 19.33 -12.99
N GLY A 481 -27.02 19.76 -14.14
CA GLY A 481 -25.61 19.75 -14.46
C GLY A 481 -24.83 20.71 -13.55
N PRO A 482 -23.49 20.70 -13.59
CA PRO A 482 -22.64 21.56 -12.76
C PRO A 482 -22.86 23.07 -12.96
N ASP A 483 -23.66 23.46 -13.94
CA ASP A 483 -24.08 24.82 -14.31
C ASP A 483 -25.59 25.09 -14.11
N GLY A 484 -26.35 24.13 -13.56
CA GLY A 484 -27.81 24.21 -13.43
C GLY A 484 -28.58 23.80 -14.71
N SER A 485 -27.91 23.28 -15.74
CA SER A 485 -28.57 22.82 -16.97
C SER A 485 -29.25 21.45 -16.80
N PRO A 486 -30.41 21.18 -17.45
CA PRO A 486 -31.02 19.84 -17.51
C PRO A 486 -30.04 18.77 -18.01
N GLY A 487 -29.56 17.91 -17.11
CA GLY A 487 -28.73 16.75 -17.45
C GLY A 487 -29.52 15.72 -18.28
N PRO A 488 -28.88 14.98 -19.21
CA PRO A 488 -29.60 14.12 -20.15
C PRO A 488 -30.16 12.87 -19.46
N GLY A 489 -31.40 12.93 -18.97
CA GLY A 489 -32.29 11.77 -18.78
C GLY A 489 -31.77 10.59 -17.95
N GLU A 490 -30.80 10.78 -17.07
CA GLU A 490 -30.27 9.72 -16.21
C GLU A 490 -31.22 9.40 -15.06
N ALA A 491 -31.36 8.10 -14.74
CA ALA A 491 -32.17 7.64 -13.62
C ALA A 491 -31.70 8.28 -12.29
N PRO A 492 -32.62 8.57 -11.33
CA PRO A 492 -32.25 9.13 -10.05
C PRO A 492 -31.17 8.29 -9.36
N LEU A 493 -30.11 8.94 -8.90
CA LEU A 493 -29.01 8.29 -8.18
C LEU A 493 -29.54 7.60 -6.92
N THR A 494 -29.02 6.42 -6.64
CA THR A 494 -29.34 5.67 -5.42
C THR A 494 -28.76 6.40 -4.21
N ASP A 495 -29.56 6.62 -3.16
CA ASP A 495 -29.05 7.14 -1.89
C ASP A 495 -28.05 6.13 -1.29
N ASN A 496 -26.76 6.48 -1.26
CA ASN A 496 -25.71 5.65 -0.66
C ASN A 496 -25.16 6.23 0.66
N SER A 497 -25.89 7.14 1.31
CA SER A 497 -25.48 7.79 2.58
C SER A 497 -25.06 6.79 3.67
N HIS A 498 -25.76 5.66 3.80
CA HIS A 498 -25.43 4.59 4.74
C HIS A 498 -23.99 4.05 4.57
N ARG A 499 -23.41 4.13 3.36
CA ARG A 499 -22.04 3.72 3.09
C ARG A 499 -21.01 4.68 3.68
N MET A 500 -21.36 5.90 4.09
CA MET A 500 -20.43 6.78 4.80
C MET A 500 -19.84 6.13 6.07
N ALA A 501 -20.54 5.14 6.64
CA ALA A 501 -20.05 4.39 7.79
C ALA A 501 -18.87 3.43 7.49
N PHE A 502 -18.66 3.05 6.22
CA PHE A 502 -17.64 2.03 5.85
C PHE A 502 -16.97 2.22 4.48
N GLY A 503 -17.63 2.84 3.51
CA GLY A 503 -17.15 3.06 2.13
C GLY A 503 -15.89 3.92 2.00
N TRP A 504 -15.44 4.55 3.08
CA TRP A 504 -14.17 5.28 3.16
C TRP A 504 -12.94 4.35 3.21
N THR A 505 -13.11 3.05 3.42
CA THR A 505 -11.98 2.12 3.54
C THR A 505 -11.27 1.85 2.22
N SER A 506 -11.96 1.98 1.08
CA SER A 506 -11.38 1.83 -0.26
C SER A 506 -11.45 3.12 -1.09
N ASN A 507 -10.45 3.31 -1.94
CA ASN A 507 -10.60 4.14 -3.15
C ASN A 507 -11.14 3.29 -4.30
N ASN A 508 -11.87 3.89 -5.23
CA ASN A 508 -12.58 3.13 -6.27
C ASN A 508 -12.06 3.55 -7.63
N SER A 509 -11.38 2.65 -8.33
CA SER A 509 -10.93 2.88 -9.70
C SER A 509 -11.69 1.98 -10.68
N VAL A 510 -11.64 2.33 -11.96
CA VAL A 510 -12.18 1.50 -13.05
C VAL A 510 -11.05 0.93 -13.89
N VAL A 511 -11.21 -0.32 -14.32
CA VAL A 511 -10.35 -0.91 -15.34
C VAL A 511 -10.78 -0.33 -16.69
N ALA A 512 -10.02 0.65 -17.16
CA ALA A 512 -10.35 1.47 -18.31
C ALA A 512 -9.76 0.86 -19.60
N PRO A 513 -10.58 0.46 -20.60
CA PRO A 513 -10.09 0.35 -21.97
C PRO A 513 -9.59 1.71 -22.47
N VAL A 514 -8.66 1.67 -23.42
CA VAL A 514 -8.22 2.89 -24.13
C VAL A 514 -9.35 3.39 -25.02
N GLY A 515 -9.63 4.69 -24.93
CA GLY A 515 -10.70 5.40 -25.63
C GLY A 515 -11.78 5.93 -24.68
N LEU A 516 -12.05 7.24 -24.69
CA LEU A 516 -13.07 7.86 -23.82
C LEU A 516 -14.49 7.30 -24.01
N ALA A 517 -14.85 6.95 -25.25
CA ALA A 517 -16.14 6.32 -25.53
C ALA A 517 -16.27 4.92 -24.89
N ALA A 518 -15.15 4.25 -24.63
CA ALA A 518 -15.11 2.92 -24.06
C ALA A 518 -15.20 2.89 -22.52
N ILE A 519 -15.22 4.05 -21.85
CA ILE A 519 -15.28 4.14 -20.38
C ILE A 519 -16.54 4.83 -19.84
N ASP A 520 -17.61 4.97 -20.63
CA ASP A 520 -18.76 5.81 -20.25
C ASP A 520 -18.31 7.24 -19.92
N GLY A 521 -17.58 7.82 -20.88
CA GLY A 521 -16.83 9.07 -20.74
C GLY A 521 -17.57 10.20 -20.01
N PRO A 522 -18.81 10.58 -20.42
CA PRO A 522 -19.53 11.70 -19.79
C PRO A 522 -19.68 11.54 -18.27
N ARG A 523 -20.10 10.36 -17.79
CA ARG A 523 -20.29 10.11 -16.36
C ARG A 523 -18.96 10.11 -15.61
N VAL A 524 -17.95 9.41 -16.13
CA VAL A 524 -16.63 9.34 -15.50
C VAL A 524 -15.98 10.72 -15.42
N ILE A 525 -16.03 11.50 -16.50
CA ILE A 525 -15.47 12.85 -16.56
C ILE A 525 -16.16 13.78 -15.55
N ARG A 526 -17.50 13.71 -15.46
CA ARG A 526 -18.26 14.49 -14.48
C ARG A 526 -17.80 14.20 -13.05
N HIS A 527 -17.75 12.93 -12.65
CA HIS A 527 -17.35 12.57 -11.28
C HIS A 527 -15.89 12.93 -10.97
N LEU A 528 -14.97 12.73 -11.93
CA LEU A 528 -13.58 13.16 -11.79
C LEU A 528 -13.47 14.66 -11.51
N ALA A 529 -14.31 15.48 -12.15
CA ALA A 529 -14.34 16.93 -11.95
C ALA A 529 -14.98 17.33 -10.61
N GLU A 530 -15.95 16.57 -10.11
CA GLU A 530 -16.71 16.85 -8.89
C GLU A 530 -16.01 16.35 -7.62
N ASN A 531 -15.53 15.10 -7.61
CA ASN A 531 -15.01 14.43 -6.41
C ASN A 531 -13.66 13.70 -6.63
N GLY A 532 -13.14 13.64 -7.85
CA GLY A 532 -11.85 13.01 -8.16
C GLY A 532 -11.88 11.49 -8.33
N GLU A 533 -13.05 10.87 -8.23
CA GLU A 533 -13.26 9.43 -8.40
C GLU A 533 -14.13 9.17 -9.66
N PRO A 534 -14.01 8.02 -10.34
CA PRO A 534 -13.08 6.94 -10.05
C PRO A 534 -11.67 7.20 -10.61
N GLY A 535 -10.64 6.66 -9.96
CA GLY A 535 -9.34 6.53 -10.59
C GLY A 535 -9.39 5.64 -11.85
N LEU A 536 -8.41 5.77 -12.75
CA LEU A 536 -8.37 5.03 -14.01
C LEU A 536 -7.17 4.08 -14.04
N PHE A 537 -7.38 2.86 -14.51
CA PHE A 537 -6.32 1.86 -14.68
C PHE A 537 -6.40 1.19 -16.05
N PHE A 538 -5.41 1.47 -16.91
CA PHE A 538 -5.27 0.93 -18.25
C PHE A 538 -4.52 -0.42 -18.20
N LEU A 539 -5.21 -1.44 -17.70
CA LEU A 539 -4.64 -2.77 -17.45
C LEU A 539 -4.03 -3.41 -18.70
N ASP A 540 -4.64 -3.23 -19.88
CA ASP A 540 -4.12 -3.82 -21.12
C ASP A 540 -2.78 -3.21 -21.52
N THR A 541 -2.63 -1.88 -21.44
CA THR A 541 -1.33 -1.19 -21.59
C THR A 541 -0.30 -1.71 -20.59
N ALA A 542 -0.74 -1.97 -19.35
CA ALA A 542 0.14 -2.43 -18.29
C ALA A 542 0.63 -3.88 -18.48
N ARG A 543 -0.19 -4.72 -19.12
CA ARG A 543 0.16 -6.09 -19.55
C ARG A 543 1.07 -6.10 -20.76
N GLU A 544 0.83 -5.21 -21.71
CA GLU A 544 1.54 -5.14 -22.99
C GLU A 544 2.98 -4.64 -22.83
N PHE A 545 3.22 -3.68 -21.93
CA PHE A 545 4.49 -2.97 -21.82
C PHE A 545 5.18 -3.10 -20.45
N GLY A 546 6.52 -3.14 -20.50
CA GLY A 546 7.43 -2.69 -19.45
C GLY A 546 7.44 -1.16 -19.36
N ARG A 547 8.56 -0.49 -19.62
CA ARG A 547 8.55 0.97 -19.80
C ARG A 547 7.92 1.31 -21.16
N LEU A 548 7.23 2.45 -21.27
CA LEU A 548 6.58 2.82 -22.54
C LEU A 548 7.55 3.31 -23.64
N VAL A 549 8.84 3.48 -23.31
CA VAL A 549 9.89 3.67 -24.33
C VAL A 549 10.35 2.36 -24.97
N ASP A 550 10.19 1.24 -24.25
CA ASP A 550 10.62 -0.08 -24.70
C ASP A 550 9.51 -0.72 -25.58
N PRO A 551 9.86 -1.64 -26.49
CA PRO A 551 8.86 -2.38 -27.28
C PRO A 551 7.91 -3.18 -26.40
N ALA A 552 6.69 -3.42 -26.88
CA ALA A 552 5.75 -4.34 -26.24
C ALA A 552 6.37 -5.73 -26.09
N ASP A 553 6.34 -6.28 -24.88
CA ASP A 553 6.93 -7.58 -24.55
C ASP A 553 5.93 -8.58 -23.97
N TRP A 554 4.74 -8.09 -23.55
CA TRP A 554 3.71 -8.88 -22.90
C TRP A 554 4.20 -9.68 -21.69
N ALA A 555 5.30 -9.25 -21.06
CA ALA A 555 5.91 -9.98 -19.96
C ALA A 555 4.91 -10.16 -18.81
N ASP A 556 4.10 -9.13 -18.54
CA ASP A 556 3.13 -9.08 -17.44
C ASP A 556 1.70 -9.48 -17.85
N ILE A 557 1.55 -10.35 -18.85
CA ILE A 557 0.24 -10.81 -19.38
C ILE A 557 -0.71 -11.36 -18.30
N ARG A 558 -0.18 -11.85 -17.18
CA ARG A 558 -0.95 -12.41 -16.05
C ARG A 558 -1.41 -11.37 -15.03
N ALA A 559 -0.98 -10.10 -15.15
CA ALA A 559 -1.48 -9.03 -14.29
C ALA A 559 -3.01 -9.02 -14.33
N ALA A 560 -3.61 -8.96 -13.16
CA ALA A 560 -5.07 -8.97 -12.98
C ALA A 560 -5.58 -7.62 -12.46
N GLY A 561 -4.73 -6.88 -11.75
CA GLY A 561 -5.05 -5.56 -11.22
C GLY A 561 -3.79 -4.88 -10.70
N ALA A 562 -3.96 -4.11 -9.63
CA ALA A 562 -2.88 -3.35 -9.02
C ALA A 562 -3.09 -3.20 -7.52
N ASN A 563 -2.02 -2.89 -6.81
CA ASN A 563 -2.09 -2.60 -5.39
C ASN A 563 -2.81 -1.26 -5.10
N PRO A 564 -3.14 -0.91 -3.83
CA PRO A 564 -3.96 0.25 -3.52
C PRO A 564 -3.47 1.61 -4.00
N CYS A 565 -2.16 1.79 -4.07
CA CYS A 565 -1.56 3.04 -4.57
C CYS A 565 -1.41 3.05 -6.10
N LEU A 566 -1.78 1.98 -6.79
CA LEU A 566 -1.75 1.80 -8.25
C LEU A 566 -0.34 1.72 -8.88
N GLU A 567 0.75 1.78 -8.12
CA GLU A 567 2.14 1.82 -8.63
C GLU A 567 2.72 0.48 -9.09
N GLN A 568 2.12 -0.64 -8.69
CA GLN A 568 2.51 -1.99 -9.13
C GLN A 568 1.32 -2.73 -9.72
N THR A 569 1.49 -3.17 -10.97
CA THR A 569 0.63 -4.21 -11.53
C THR A 569 0.90 -5.53 -10.84
N LEU A 570 -0.15 -6.28 -10.55
CA LEU A 570 -0.06 -7.51 -9.79
C LEU A 570 -0.90 -8.62 -10.44
N GLU A 571 -0.34 -9.82 -10.46
CA GLU A 571 -1.13 -11.03 -10.66
C GLU A 571 -2.01 -11.31 -9.43
N SER A 572 -3.08 -12.07 -9.62
CA SER A 572 -3.93 -12.52 -8.51
C SER A 572 -3.12 -13.23 -7.41
N PHE A 573 -3.35 -12.82 -6.17
CA PHE A 573 -2.66 -13.20 -4.93
C PHE A 573 -1.16 -12.82 -4.87
N GLU A 574 -0.66 -12.01 -5.79
CA GLU A 574 0.71 -11.48 -5.73
C GLU A 574 0.84 -10.38 -4.67
N LEU A 575 2.02 -10.27 -4.06
CA LEU A 575 2.40 -9.22 -3.12
C LEU A 575 3.38 -8.23 -3.77
N CYS A 576 3.24 -6.95 -3.42
CA CYS A 576 4.08 -5.87 -3.92
C CYS A 576 5.39 -5.77 -3.13
N CYS A 577 6.53 -5.63 -3.81
CA CYS A 577 7.85 -5.58 -3.20
C CYS A 577 8.57 -4.29 -3.59
N LEU A 578 8.52 -3.31 -2.68
CA LEU A 578 8.98 -1.96 -2.94
C LEU A 578 10.33 -1.68 -2.26
N VAL A 579 11.05 -0.72 -2.80
CA VAL A 579 12.15 -0.01 -2.13
C VAL A 579 12.14 1.44 -2.62
N GLU A 580 12.40 2.40 -1.73
CA GLU A 580 12.34 3.82 -2.07
C GLU A 580 13.76 4.40 -2.16
N THR A 581 14.04 5.16 -3.21
CA THR A 581 15.32 5.86 -3.40
C THR A 581 15.11 7.37 -3.49
N PHE A 582 16.14 8.14 -3.12
CA PHE A 582 16.06 9.60 -3.03
C PHE A 582 17.16 10.24 -3.87
N PRO A 583 16.98 10.34 -5.21
CA PRO A 583 17.95 10.98 -6.10
C PRO A 583 18.42 12.36 -5.62
N PHE A 584 17.49 13.22 -5.19
CA PHE A 584 17.79 14.57 -4.70
C PHE A 584 18.78 14.60 -3.52
N ARG A 585 18.80 13.55 -2.67
CA ARG A 585 19.76 13.42 -1.56
C ARG A 585 21.22 13.28 -2.01
N HIS A 586 21.46 12.95 -3.27
CA HIS A 586 22.81 12.82 -3.81
C HIS A 586 23.41 14.18 -4.20
N LEU A 587 22.58 15.23 -4.31
CA LEU A 587 23.02 16.59 -4.64
C LEU A 587 23.59 17.37 -3.43
N GLY A 588 23.82 16.71 -2.29
CA GLY A 588 24.60 17.29 -1.19
C GLY A 588 23.84 18.20 -0.24
N GLY A 589 22.53 18.02 -0.06
CA GLY A 589 21.77 18.71 0.99
C GLY A 589 21.53 20.21 0.74
N GLN A 590 21.75 20.68 -0.47
CA GLN A 590 21.59 22.09 -0.84
C GLN A 590 20.11 22.47 -1.03
N SER A 591 19.78 23.72 -0.73
CA SER A 591 18.48 24.32 -1.08
C SER A 591 18.45 24.59 -2.58
N ILE A 592 17.29 24.37 -3.21
CA ILE A 592 17.03 24.89 -4.56
C ILE A 592 17.30 26.41 -4.56
N GLY A 593 18.13 26.86 -5.50
CA GLY A 593 18.51 28.27 -5.69
C GLY A 593 19.79 28.75 -4.98
N SER A 594 20.55 27.92 -4.24
CA SER A 594 21.89 28.32 -3.79
C SER A 594 22.87 28.32 -4.96
N ALA A 595 23.61 29.42 -5.15
CA ALA A 595 24.54 29.62 -6.26
C ALA A 595 25.71 28.61 -6.26
N ALA A 596 25.47 27.47 -6.89
CA ALA A 596 26.39 26.79 -7.79
C ALA A 596 25.54 26.47 -9.02
N GLY A 597 25.53 27.31 -10.06
CA GLY A 597 26.69 27.45 -10.94
C GLY A 597 26.94 26.07 -11.57
N GLY A 598 26.50 25.88 -12.82
CA GLY A 598 26.55 24.60 -13.51
C GLY A 598 27.83 23.79 -13.22
N GLY A 599 27.68 22.60 -12.65
CA GLY A 599 28.82 21.77 -12.29
C GLY A 599 28.66 20.83 -11.10
N ALA A 600 27.50 20.19 -10.90
CA ALA A 600 27.57 18.86 -10.29
C ALA A 600 27.93 17.90 -11.43
N GLY A 601 29.22 17.60 -11.61
CA GLY A 601 29.65 16.60 -12.61
C GLY A 601 28.97 15.24 -12.37
N ASP A 602 29.30 14.22 -13.14
CA ASP A 602 28.64 12.90 -13.04
C ASP A 602 28.63 12.23 -11.65
N ALA A 603 29.39 12.71 -10.66
CA ALA A 603 29.63 12.04 -9.38
C ALA A 603 28.36 11.75 -8.54
N PRO A 604 27.41 12.67 -8.28
CA PRO A 604 26.17 12.37 -7.58
C PRO A 604 25.34 11.28 -8.26
N ARG A 605 25.26 11.37 -9.59
CA ARG A 605 24.54 10.43 -10.45
C ARG A 605 25.23 9.05 -10.43
N ARG A 606 26.55 9.00 -10.55
CA ARG A 606 27.32 7.75 -10.44
C ARG A 606 27.16 7.12 -9.06
N LEU A 607 27.21 7.90 -7.98
CA LEU A 607 26.96 7.37 -6.64
C LEU A 607 25.57 6.75 -6.52
N PHE A 608 24.55 7.43 -7.06
CA PHE A 608 23.18 6.91 -7.12
C PHE A 608 23.12 5.58 -7.90
N VAL A 609 23.67 5.55 -9.11
CA VAL A 609 23.62 4.41 -10.03
C VAL A 609 24.47 3.22 -9.56
N GLU A 610 25.67 3.48 -9.05
CA GLU A 610 26.67 2.43 -8.74
C GLU A 610 26.51 1.85 -7.33
N ARG A 611 26.03 2.63 -6.36
CA ARG A 611 25.94 2.21 -4.95
C ARG A 611 24.52 2.19 -4.41
N THR A 612 23.79 3.29 -4.56
CA THR A 612 22.44 3.41 -3.97
C THR A 612 21.47 2.43 -4.63
N LEU A 613 21.42 2.38 -5.96
CA LEU A 613 20.56 1.42 -6.69
C LEU A 613 21.00 -0.03 -6.45
N ARG A 614 22.30 -0.30 -6.32
CA ARG A 614 22.81 -1.64 -5.97
C ARG A 614 22.28 -2.10 -4.62
N SER A 615 22.41 -1.26 -3.59
CA SER A 615 21.95 -1.55 -2.23
C SER A 615 20.42 -1.67 -2.16
N ALA A 616 19.69 -0.77 -2.83
CA ALA A 616 18.24 -0.80 -2.89
C ALA A 616 17.73 -2.10 -3.55
N MET A 617 18.32 -2.47 -4.70
CA MET A 617 17.97 -3.71 -5.39
C MET A 617 18.37 -4.96 -4.62
N LEU A 618 19.51 -4.95 -3.92
CA LEU A 618 19.91 -6.08 -3.07
C LEU A 618 18.89 -6.31 -1.95
N TYR A 619 18.47 -5.23 -1.28
CA TYR A 619 17.41 -5.29 -0.28
C TYR A 619 16.11 -5.85 -0.87
N ALA A 620 15.61 -5.25 -1.95
CA ALA A 620 14.33 -5.64 -2.54
C ALA A 620 14.37 -7.09 -3.05
N LYS A 621 15.44 -7.49 -3.74
CA LYS A 621 15.60 -8.86 -4.22
C LYS A 621 15.67 -9.87 -3.08
N THR A 622 16.33 -9.51 -1.98
CA THR A 622 16.35 -10.33 -0.76
C THR A 622 14.93 -10.54 -0.22
N VAL A 623 14.11 -9.49 -0.15
CA VAL A 623 12.72 -9.61 0.33
C VAL A 623 11.93 -10.60 -0.53
N THR A 624 12.18 -10.68 -1.84
CA THR A 624 11.50 -11.66 -2.70
C THR A 624 11.75 -13.12 -2.32
N LEU A 625 12.80 -13.43 -1.54
CA LEU A 625 13.10 -14.78 -1.04
C LEU A 625 12.14 -15.25 0.08
N ALA A 626 11.32 -14.33 0.61
CA ALA A 626 10.33 -14.65 1.63
C ALA A 626 9.23 -15.57 1.07
N ASN A 627 8.69 -16.41 1.95
CA ASN A 627 7.51 -17.22 1.68
C ASN A 627 6.41 -16.87 2.68
N THR A 628 5.17 -17.00 2.24
CA THR A 628 3.98 -16.85 3.08
C THR A 628 3.31 -18.21 3.29
N HIS A 629 2.30 -18.28 4.14
CA HIS A 629 1.44 -19.45 4.25
C HIS A 629 0.43 -19.57 3.10
N TRP A 630 0.36 -18.60 2.18
CA TRP A 630 -0.49 -18.64 0.99
C TRP A 630 0.23 -19.28 -0.20
N PRO A 631 -0.14 -20.50 -0.63
CA PRO A 631 0.52 -21.16 -1.75
C PRO A 631 0.39 -20.39 -3.07
N ALA A 632 -0.76 -19.74 -3.31
CA ALA A 632 -0.98 -18.90 -4.48
C ALA A 632 -0.01 -17.73 -4.55
N THR A 633 0.18 -17.03 -3.44
CA THR A 633 1.17 -15.96 -3.31
C THR A 633 2.58 -16.45 -3.57
N ASN A 634 2.98 -17.56 -2.95
CA ASN A 634 4.31 -18.13 -3.17
C ASN A 634 4.53 -18.51 -4.64
N ARG A 635 3.55 -19.11 -5.32
CA ARG A 635 3.67 -19.43 -6.74
C ARG A 635 3.78 -18.19 -7.62
N ALA A 636 3.04 -17.12 -7.31
CA ALA A 636 3.15 -15.85 -8.02
C ALA A 636 4.54 -15.23 -7.82
N MET A 637 4.99 -15.13 -6.56
CA MET A 637 6.29 -14.58 -6.21
C MET A 637 7.46 -15.40 -6.78
N LEU A 638 7.40 -16.74 -6.76
CA LEU A 638 8.43 -17.60 -7.37
C LEU A 638 8.51 -17.46 -8.89
N ARG A 639 7.39 -17.10 -9.54
CA ARG A 639 7.33 -16.86 -10.98
C ARG A 639 7.85 -15.49 -11.35
N ASN A 640 7.36 -14.48 -10.65
CA ASN A 640 7.47 -13.10 -11.06
C ASN A 640 8.69 -12.43 -10.40
N ARG A 641 9.01 -12.78 -9.14
CA ARG A 641 10.06 -12.14 -8.32
C ARG A 641 10.02 -10.61 -8.42
N ARG A 642 8.82 -10.03 -8.58
CA ARG A 642 8.59 -8.61 -8.91
C ARG A 642 9.27 -7.71 -7.89
N VAL A 643 9.88 -6.62 -8.39
CA VAL A 643 10.43 -5.53 -7.58
C VAL A 643 9.85 -4.21 -8.10
N GLY A 644 9.75 -3.21 -7.22
CA GLY A 644 9.46 -1.82 -7.54
C GLY A 644 10.44 -0.89 -6.85
N CYS A 645 11.57 -0.63 -7.51
CA CYS A 645 12.49 0.43 -7.11
C CYS A 645 11.86 1.79 -7.45
N SER A 646 11.41 2.50 -6.42
CA SER A 646 10.74 3.80 -6.51
C SER A 646 11.72 4.96 -6.30
N MET A 647 11.33 6.13 -6.80
CA MET A 647 12.00 7.41 -6.56
C MET A 647 11.03 8.40 -5.91
N SER A 648 11.51 9.08 -4.88
CA SER A 648 10.88 10.25 -4.26
C SER A 648 11.83 11.45 -4.28
N GLY A 649 11.30 12.66 -4.11
CA GLY A 649 12.04 13.91 -4.28
C GLY A 649 12.22 14.28 -5.76
N ILE A 650 11.35 13.79 -6.64
CA ILE A 650 11.48 14.03 -8.08
C ILE A 650 11.20 15.50 -8.42
N ALA A 651 10.17 16.10 -7.82
CA ALA A 651 9.90 17.53 -8.02
C ALA A 651 11.12 18.38 -7.62
N GLN A 652 11.76 18.04 -6.49
CA GLN A 652 13.00 18.72 -6.07
C GLN A 652 14.15 18.50 -7.06
N LEU A 653 14.30 17.29 -7.60
CA LEU A 653 15.31 16.98 -8.62
C LEU A 653 15.06 17.74 -9.93
N VAL A 654 13.81 17.79 -10.40
CA VAL A 654 13.44 18.49 -11.63
C VAL A 654 13.68 19.99 -11.51
N GLU A 655 13.27 20.61 -10.40
CA GLU A 655 13.52 22.03 -10.18
C GLU A 655 15.02 22.36 -10.01
N SER A 656 15.83 21.43 -9.50
CA SER A 656 17.27 21.66 -9.31
C SER A 656 18.14 21.33 -10.52
N GLN A 657 17.78 20.35 -11.35
CA GLN A 657 18.63 19.83 -12.42
C GLN A 657 17.96 19.83 -13.80
N GLY A 658 16.65 20.09 -13.88
CA GLY A 658 15.88 20.06 -15.11
C GLY A 658 15.44 18.66 -15.54
N LEU A 659 14.53 18.61 -16.52
CA LEU A 659 13.89 17.38 -17.00
C LEU A 659 14.85 16.46 -17.77
N GLU A 660 15.81 17.04 -18.51
CA GLU A 660 16.80 16.25 -19.27
C GLU A 660 17.76 15.50 -18.33
N ALA A 661 18.18 16.14 -17.23
CA ALA A 661 18.95 15.45 -16.20
C ALA A 661 18.14 14.29 -15.60
N LEU A 662 16.86 14.52 -15.27
CA LEU A 662 15.99 13.43 -14.80
C LEU A 662 15.92 12.28 -15.82
N ARG A 663 15.85 12.58 -17.13
CA ARG A 663 15.81 11.56 -18.19
C ARG A 663 17.05 10.67 -18.14
N VAL A 664 18.24 11.28 -18.07
CA VAL A 664 19.52 10.56 -17.99
C VAL A 664 19.58 9.71 -16.72
N TRP A 665 19.15 10.24 -15.57
CA TRP A 665 19.09 9.48 -14.32
C TRP A 665 18.12 8.30 -14.41
N CYS A 666 16.97 8.47 -15.09
CA CYS A 666 16.00 7.40 -15.29
C CYS A 666 16.56 6.30 -16.21
N ASP A 667 17.09 6.67 -17.38
CA ASP A 667 17.55 5.70 -18.37
C ASP A 667 18.77 4.92 -17.87
N GLU A 668 19.79 5.60 -17.31
CA GLU A 668 20.96 4.95 -16.74
C GLU A 668 20.65 4.18 -15.45
N GLY A 669 19.78 4.74 -14.60
CA GLY A 669 19.34 4.07 -13.38
C GLY A 669 18.56 2.80 -13.68
N TYR A 670 17.68 2.80 -14.68
CA TYR A 670 16.94 1.61 -15.10
C TYR A 670 17.88 0.53 -15.65
N ALA A 671 18.86 0.92 -16.47
CA ALA A 671 19.89 0.01 -16.96
C ALA A 671 20.69 -0.63 -15.80
N ALA A 672 21.03 0.16 -14.78
CA ALA A 672 21.74 -0.35 -13.60
C ALA A 672 20.87 -1.25 -12.74
N VAL A 673 19.61 -0.89 -12.48
CA VAL A 673 18.64 -1.74 -11.76
C VAL A 673 18.48 -3.09 -12.46
N LYS A 674 18.35 -3.10 -13.79
CA LYS A 674 18.31 -4.33 -14.59
C LYS A 674 19.59 -5.15 -14.39
N LYS A 675 20.77 -4.55 -14.53
CA LYS A 675 22.06 -5.21 -14.29
C LYS A 675 22.15 -5.84 -12.89
N TYR A 676 21.71 -5.13 -11.85
CA TYR A 676 21.73 -5.64 -10.48
C TYR A 676 20.72 -6.76 -10.25
N ASP A 677 19.54 -6.68 -10.85
CA ASP A 677 18.57 -7.78 -10.82
C ASP A 677 19.15 -9.06 -11.43
N GLU A 678 19.84 -8.95 -12.57
CA GLU A 678 20.51 -10.08 -13.21
C GLU A 678 21.57 -10.68 -12.29
N LEU A 679 22.47 -9.84 -11.76
CA LEU A 679 23.53 -10.24 -10.84
C LEU A 679 22.98 -10.96 -9.60
N PHE A 680 21.95 -10.39 -8.96
CA PHE A 680 21.40 -10.96 -7.73
C PHE A 680 20.52 -12.18 -8.00
N SER A 681 19.86 -12.24 -9.16
CA SER A 681 19.11 -13.44 -9.57
C SER A 681 20.03 -14.63 -9.79
N GLU A 682 21.17 -14.41 -10.46
CA GLU A 682 22.21 -15.44 -10.63
C GLU A 682 22.79 -15.85 -9.28
N ARG A 683 23.17 -14.88 -8.43
CA ARG A 683 23.71 -15.13 -7.09
C ARG A 683 22.79 -15.98 -6.23
N PHE A 684 21.49 -15.70 -6.21
CA PHE A 684 20.52 -16.42 -5.38
C PHE A 684 19.91 -17.63 -6.08
N ALA A 685 20.33 -17.95 -7.31
CA ALA A 685 19.77 -19.00 -8.16
C ALA A 685 18.23 -18.91 -8.30
N ILE A 686 17.73 -17.70 -8.54
CA ILE A 686 16.30 -17.40 -8.73
C ILE A 686 16.06 -16.74 -10.08
N ARG A 687 14.78 -16.61 -10.46
CA ARG A 687 14.40 -15.88 -11.67
C ARG A 687 14.68 -14.38 -11.56
N LYS A 688 15.03 -13.79 -12.71
CA LYS A 688 14.97 -12.35 -12.96
C LYS A 688 13.58 -11.82 -12.63
N SER A 689 13.52 -10.59 -12.16
CA SER A 689 12.26 -9.94 -11.81
C SER A 689 11.47 -9.63 -13.08
N ILE A 690 10.17 -9.90 -13.07
CA ILE A 690 9.26 -9.62 -14.20
C ILE A 690 9.14 -8.13 -14.50
N LYS A 691 9.26 -7.30 -13.45
CA LYS A 691 9.28 -5.84 -13.43
C LYS A 691 10.19 -5.37 -12.29
N LEU A 692 10.75 -4.18 -12.42
CA LEU A 692 11.89 -3.70 -11.65
C LEU A 692 11.65 -2.36 -10.95
N THR A 693 10.90 -1.45 -11.56
CA THR A 693 10.79 -0.04 -11.17
C THR A 693 9.34 0.42 -11.09
N SER A 694 9.07 1.34 -10.17
CA SER A 694 7.76 1.97 -9.95
C SER A 694 7.97 3.44 -9.59
N ILE A 695 6.90 4.22 -9.49
CA ILE A 695 6.92 5.48 -8.73
C ILE A 695 5.79 5.45 -7.70
N LYS A 696 6.16 5.56 -6.43
CA LYS A 696 5.25 5.60 -5.29
C LYS A 696 5.34 6.95 -4.57
N PRO A 697 4.21 7.61 -4.29
CA PRO A 697 4.21 8.77 -3.40
C PRO A 697 4.31 8.30 -1.93
N SER A 698 5.52 8.04 -1.46
CA SER A 698 5.74 7.50 -0.11
C SER A 698 5.60 8.55 0.99
N GLY A 699 4.35 8.89 1.33
CA GLY A 699 4.02 10.02 2.21
C GLY A 699 4.62 10.01 3.62
N THR A 700 5.02 8.86 4.18
CA THR A 700 5.69 8.79 5.49
C THR A 700 7.20 8.65 5.37
N VAL A 701 7.68 7.78 4.47
CA VAL A 701 9.12 7.52 4.31
C VAL A 701 9.83 8.74 3.70
N SER A 702 9.18 9.47 2.80
CA SER A 702 9.76 10.68 2.21
C SER A 702 9.97 11.79 3.25
N LEU A 703 9.14 11.86 4.30
CA LEU A 703 9.32 12.83 5.40
C LEU A 703 10.61 12.57 6.18
N LEU A 704 11.00 11.30 6.38
CA LEU A 704 12.29 10.96 7.00
C LEU A 704 13.41 11.57 6.15
N ALA A 705 13.33 11.32 4.84
CA ALA A 705 14.30 11.76 3.86
C ALA A 705 14.13 13.22 3.44
N GLY A 706 13.27 14.04 4.03
CA GLY A 706 13.12 15.45 3.65
C GLY A 706 12.83 15.63 2.15
N ALA A 707 12.09 14.69 1.58
CA ALA A 707 11.84 14.59 0.15
C ALA A 707 10.36 14.77 -0.16
N THR A 708 10.05 15.38 -1.31
CA THR A 708 8.67 15.37 -1.82
C THR A 708 8.23 13.92 -2.13
N PRO A 709 6.97 13.54 -1.88
CA PRO A 709 6.53 12.18 -2.08
C PRO A 709 6.42 11.86 -3.58
N GLY A 710 7.19 10.88 -4.07
CA GLY A 710 7.18 10.49 -5.47
C GLY A 710 7.51 11.66 -6.41
N LEU A 711 6.57 11.93 -7.33
CA LEU A 711 6.60 13.03 -8.30
C LEU A 711 5.82 14.28 -7.88
N HIS A 712 5.17 14.28 -6.72
CA HIS A 712 4.24 15.34 -6.36
C HIS A 712 4.94 16.65 -6.04
N TYR A 713 4.38 17.73 -6.59
CA TYR A 713 4.69 19.08 -6.16
C TYR A 713 3.96 19.40 -4.85
N PRO A 714 4.57 20.22 -3.98
CA PRO A 714 3.97 20.60 -2.70
C PRO A 714 2.88 21.66 -2.89
N GLU A 715 1.92 21.74 -1.96
CA GLU A 715 0.92 22.82 -1.92
C GLU A 715 1.56 24.21 -1.72
N SER A 716 2.72 24.26 -1.04
CA SER A 716 3.54 25.45 -0.91
C SER A 716 4.98 25.04 -0.59
N ARG A 717 5.94 25.88 -0.99
CA ARG A 717 7.35 25.71 -0.60
C ARG A 717 7.52 25.80 0.91
N TYR A 718 7.02 26.86 1.53
CA TYR A 718 7.10 27.11 2.96
C TYR A 718 5.74 26.87 3.60
N CYS A 719 5.67 25.91 4.51
CA CYS A 719 4.44 25.60 5.20
C CYS A 719 4.67 25.18 6.65
N ILE A 720 3.63 25.30 7.45
CA ILE A 720 3.48 24.58 8.71
C ILE A 720 2.90 23.22 8.38
N ARG A 721 3.61 22.17 8.75
CA ARG A 721 3.11 20.79 8.75
C ARG A 721 2.67 20.43 10.15
N ARG A 722 1.37 20.17 10.33
CA ARG A 722 0.80 19.76 11.61
C ARG A 722 0.82 18.24 11.78
N VAL A 723 1.26 17.78 12.95
CA VAL A 723 1.25 16.36 13.33
C VAL A 723 0.41 16.18 14.59
N ARG A 724 -0.59 15.30 14.50
CA ARG A 724 -1.38 14.87 15.65
C ARG A 724 -0.65 13.78 16.42
N ILE A 725 -0.46 14.00 17.72
CA ILE A 725 0.17 13.08 18.65
C ILE A 725 -0.83 12.81 19.77
N PRO A 726 -1.31 11.56 19.92
CA PRO A 726 -2.18 11.24 21.04
C PRO A 726 -1.40 11.41 22.34
N SER A 727 -1.90 12.29 23.20
CA SER A 727 -1.22 12.86 24.36
C SER A 727 -2.24 13.67 25.15
N GLY A 728 -2.06 13.76 26.47
CA GLY A 728 -2.78 14.74 27.26
C GLY A 728 -2.43 16.18 26.89
N PRO A 729 -3.35 17.14 27.11
CA PRO A 729 -3.13 18.55 26.78
C PRO A 729 -2.02 19.17 27.65
N PRO A 730 -1.27 20.17 27.13
CA PRO A 730 -0.28 20.93 27.89
C PRO A 730 -0.78 21.36 29.28
N LEU A 731 0.09 21.34 30.28
CA LEU A 731 -0.31 21.61 31.67
C LEU A 731 -0.87 23.02 31.90
N ASP A 732 -0.46 23.97 31.07
CA ASP A 732 -0.88 25.37 31.04
C ASP A 732 -2.12 25.64 30.16
N THR A 733 -2.75 24.60 29.60
CA THR A 733 -3.97 24.74 28.80
C THR A 733 -5.09 25.40 29.64
N PRO A 734 -5.70 26.51 29.17
CA PRO A 734 -6.82 27.14 29.88
C PRO A 734 -7.98 26.16 30.09
N ASN A 735 -8.57 26.15 31.29
CA ASN A 735 -9.67 25.25 31.66
C ASN A 735 -9.37 23.75 31.42
N ARG A 736 -8.10 23.34 31.55
CA ARG A 736 -7.70 21.93 31.43
C ARG A 736 -8.53 21.05 32.36
N ASP A 737 -9.16 20.03 31.78
CA ASP A 737 -9.87 19.00 32.55
C ASP A 737 -8.90 18.36 33.58
N PRO A 738 -9.19 18.44 34.89
CA PRO A 738 -8.37 17.80 35.92
C PRO A 738 -8.20 16.29 35.73
N ALA A 739 -9.16 15.64 35.04
CA ALA A 739 -9.12 14.21 34.75
C ALA A 739 -8.29 13.87 33.50
N ALA A 740 -7.94 14.84 32.65
CA ALA A 740 -7.15 14.60 31.46
C ALA A 740 -5.74 14.07 31.81
N PRO A 741 -5.19 13.12 31.03
CA PRO A 741 -3.83 12.62 31.25
C PRO A 741 -2.80 13.75 31.09
N PRO A 742 -1.59 13.61 31.67
CA PRO A 742 -0.50 14.55 31.41
C PRO A 742 0.00 14.43 29.95
N PRO A 743 0.71 15.46 29.44
CA PRO A 743 1.39 15.37 28.15
C PRO A 743 2.39 14.20 28.10
N SER A 744 2.51 13.57 26.94
CA SER A 744 3.52 12.54 26.67
C SER A 744 4.94 13.14 26.67
N ASP A 745 5.94 12.32 26.96
CA ASP A 745 7.35 12.75 26.94
C ASP A 745 7.80 13.27 25.58
N LEU A 746 7.24 12.74 24.49
CA LEU A 746 7.48 13.25 23.15
C LEU A 746 6.98 14.69 23.00
N VAL A 747 5.75 14.97 23.46
CA VAL A 747 5.19 16.32 23.44
C VAL A 747 6.01 17.25 24.32
N LEU A 748 6.41 16.82 25.52
CA LEU A 748 7.28 17.61 26.40
C LEU A 748 8.64 17.90 25.76
N ALA A 749 9.25 16.92 25.09
CA ALA A 749 10.50 17.11 24.37
C ALA A 749 10.36 18.13 23.23
N LEU A 750 9.24 18.09 22.48
CA LEU A 750 8.95 19.03 21.41
C LEU A 750 8.71 20.44 21.94
N MET A 751 7.98 20.59 23.04
CA MET A 751 7.79 21.89 23.70
C MET A 751 9.13 22.49 24.15
N ARG A 752 9.99 21.67 24.81
CA ARG A 752 11.34 22.10 25.20
C ARG A 752 12.23 22.48 24.02
N ALA A 753 12.05 21.80 22.89
CA ALA A 753 12.73 22.10 21.64
C ALA A 753 12.16 23.32 20.89
N GLY A 754 11.10 23.95 21.42
CA GLY A 754 10.55 25.21 20.88
C GLY A 754 9.46 25.04 19.82
N TYR A 755 8.91 23.82 19.64
CA TYR A 755 7.79 23.60 18.72
C TYR A 755 6.47 24.06 19.34
N PRO A 756 5.62 24.78 18.58
CA PRO A 756 4.26 25.08 19.02
C PRO A 756 3.43 23.80 19.19
N VAL A 757 2.70 23.71 20.30
CA VAL A 757 1.81 22.59 20.62
C VAL A 757 0.48 23.14 21.12
N GLU A 758 -0.62 22.61 20.58
CA GLU A 758 -1.97 22.92 21.03
C GLU A 758 -2.84 21.65 21.14
N PRO A 759 -3.94 21.66 21.90
CA PRO A 759 -4.91 20.57 21.88
C PRO A 759 -5.56 20.38 20.50
N ALA A 760 -5.84 19.15 20.10
CA ALA A 760 -6.60 18.87 18.87
C ALA A 760 -8.07 19.27 19.04
N VAL A 761 -8.66 19.93 18.03
CA VAL A 761 -10.07 20.39 18.10
C VAL A 761 -11.04 19.22 18.24
N GLU A 762 -10.80 18.12 17.52
CA GLU A 762 -11.66 16.93 17.55
C GLU A 762 -11.52 16.08 18.82
N ALA A 763 -10.40 16.20 19.53
CA ALA A 763 -10.06 15.36 20.68
C ALA A 763 -9.18 16.10 21.72
N PRO A 764 -9.62 17.24 22.26
CA PRO A 764 -8.76 18.16 23.02
C PRO A 764 -8.23 17.58 24.33
N GLY A 765 -8.91 16.58 24.90
CA GLY A 765 -8.47 15.91 26.12
C GLY A 765 -7.46 14.76 25.91
N SER A 766 -7.24 14.31 24.67
CA SER A 766 -6.48 13.08 24.40
C SER A 766 -5.52 13.15 23.21
N THR A 767 -5.51 14.25 22.46
CA THR A 767 -4.61 14.47 21.33
C THR A 767 -4.10 15.90 21.31
N CYS A 768 -2.80 16.05 21.04
CA CYS A 768 -2.16 17.34 20.76
C CYS A 768 -1.79 17.45 19.28
N VAL A 769 -1.75 18.67 18.79
CA VAL A 769 -1.28 19.06 17.47
C VAL A 769 0.05 19.80 17.63
N VAL A 770 1.07 19.35 16.91
CA VAL A 770 2.40 19.97 16.90
C VAL A 770 2.68 20.57 15.54
N GLU A 771 3.19 21.80 15.51
CA GLU A 771 3.50 22.55 14.30
C GLU A 771 4.99 22.42 13.92
N PHE A 772 5.27 21.94 12.70
CA PHE A 772 6.63 21.87 12.16
C PHE A 772 6.77 22.84 10.98
N PRO A 773 7.69 23.83 11.02
CA PRO A 773 8.00 24.65 9.86
C PRO A 773 8.81 23.83 8.84
N VAL A 774 8.31 23.75 7.61
CA VAL A 774 8.85 22.95 6.51
C VAL A 774 9.20 23.84 5.32
N ASP A 775 10.40 23.64 4.78
CA ASP A 775 10.79 24.10 3.43
C ASP A 775 10.92 22.88 2.52
N MET A 776 10.02 22.78 1.55
CA MET A 776 9.99 21.68 0.57
C MET A 776 11.09 21.81 -0.50
N GLY A 777 11.72 22.99 -0.61
CA GLY A 777 12.79 23.25 -1.56
C GLY A 777 14.19 22.90 -1.05
N SER A 778 14.34 22.50 0.21
CA SER A 778 15.62 22.11 0.79
C SER A 778 15.55 20.74 1.43
N VAL A 779 16.70 20.07 1.46
CA VAL A 779 16.91 18.93 2.34
C VAL A 779 17.11 19.51 3.75
N GLY A 780 16.03 19.90 4.42
CA GLY A 780 16.06 20.67 5.67
C GLY A 780 16.89 20.03 6.80
N MET A 781 18.21 20.24 6.77
CA MET A 781 19.13 19.95 7.85
C MET A 781 19.04 21.13 8.83
N PRO A 782 18.86 20.91 10.14
CA PRO A 782 18.76 22.01 11.08
C PRO A 782 20.05 22.85 11.04
N ALA A 783 19.90 24.17 10.87
CA ALA A 783 21.01 25.13 10.83
C ALA A 783 21.88 25.14 12.10
N ASN A 784 21.43 24.49 13.18
CA ASN A 784 22.04 24.53 14.50
C ASN A 784 22.83 23.25 14.88
N VAL A 785 23.29 22.44 13.91
CA VAL A 785 24.24 21.35 14.19
C VAL A 785 25.67 21.93 14.22
N PRO A 786 26.39 21.87 15.35
CA PRO A 786 27.78 22.31 15.41
C PRO A 786 28.63 21.50 14.42
N GLY A 787 29.33 22.19 13.51
CA GLY A 787 30.24 21.58 12.53
C GLY A 787 29.87 21.76 11.05
N ASN A 788 28.75 22.42 10.74
CA ASN A 788 28.31 22.63 9.35
C ASN A 788 28.45 24.08 8.85
N GLN A 789 29.46 24.82 9.33
CA GLN A 789 29.81 26.10 8.70
C GLN A 789 30.44 25.79 7.33
N PRO A 790 29.95 26.40 6.23
CA PRO A 790 30.64 26.35 4.96
C PRO A 790 32.08 26.82 5.18
N GLN A 791 33.07 26.00 4.86
CA GLN A 791 34.41 26.56 4.64
C GLN A 791 34.26 27.57 3.50
N GLU A 792 34.55 28.84 3.79
CA GLU A 792 34.61 29.91 2.79
C GLU A 792 35.63 29.54 1.70
N GLN A 793 35.17 28.87 0.65
CA GLN A 793 35.85 28.85 -0.63
C GLN A 793 35.18 29.91 -1.49
N GLN A 794 35.99 30.82 -2.06
CA GLN A 794 35.52 31.89 -2.94
C GLN A 794 34.64 31.32 -4.06
N PRO A 795 33.49 31.95 -4.37
CA PRO A 795 32.62 31.47 -5.42
C PRO A 795 33.35 31.50 -6.77
N PRO A 796 33.23 30.45 -7.60
CA PRO A 796 33.75 30.48 -8.96
C PRO A 796 33.01 31.55 -9.80
N PRO A 797 33.65 32.10 -10.85
CA PRO A 797 33.03 33.11 -11.70
C PRO A 797 31.76 32.57 -12.40
N PRO A 798 30.77 33.44 -12.67
CA PRO A 798 29.47 33.02 -13.20
C PRO A 798 29.61 32.43 -14.62
N PRO A 799 28.89 31.34 -14.94
CA PRO A 799 28.87 30.77 -16.29
C PRO A 799 28.12 31.68 -17.28
N PRO A 800 28.38 31.54 -18.60
CA PRO A 800 27.71 32.31 -19.64
C PRO A 800 26.20 32.04 -19.69
N GLN A 801 25.44 33.08 -20.03
CA GLN A 801 23.98 33.13 -20.01
C GLN A 801 23.35 32.26 -21.11
N HIS A 802 23.13 30.98 -20.84
CA HIS A 802 22.12 30.17 -21.52
C HIS A 802 21.38 29.33 -20.46
N GLU A 803 20.07 29.56 -20.36
CA GLU A 803 19.06 28.87 -19.53
C GLU A 803 19.43 28.66 -18.06
N GLN A 804 19.07 29.63 -17.21
CA GLN A 804 19.19 29.54 -15.76
C GLN A 804 18.19 28.51 -15.20
N PRO A 805 18.62 27.50 -14.41
CA PRO A 805 17.71 26.62 -13.69
C PRO A 805 16.86 27.42 -12.69
N SER A 806 15.60 27.00 -12.48
CA SER A 806 14.66 27.69 -11.59
C SER A 806 15.22 27.83 -10.18
N THR A 807 15.23 29.05 -9.65
CA THR A 807 15.74 29.39 -8.31
C THR A 807 14.71 29.13 -7.20
N ILE A 808 13.55 28.55 -7.53
CA ILE A 808 12.38 28.46 -6.66
C ILE A 808 11.74 27.07 -6.80
N MET A 809 11.52 26.39 -5.67
CA MET A 809 10.64 25.21 -5.62
C MET A 809 9.21 25.63 -5.97
N ARG A 810 8.75 25.25 -7.17
CA ARG A 810 7.37 25.45 -7.61
C ARG A 810 6.38 24.66 -6.76
N SER A 811 5.18 25.20 -6.63
CA SER A 811 4.07 24.62 -5.88
C SER A 811 2.91 24.24 -6.81
N LEU A 812 1.86 23.63 -6.26
CA LEU A 812 0.63 23.34 -7.02
C LEU A 812 -0.12 24.58 -7.52
N ASP A 813 0.26 25.80 -7.10
CA ASP A 813 -0.23 27.03 -7.73
C ASP A 813 0.53 27.38 -9.01
N ASP A 814 1.75 26.88 -9.15
CA ASP A 814 2.67 27.19 -10.26
C ASP A 814 2.71 26.08 -11.32
N VAL A 815 2.11 24.92 -11.02
CA VAL A 815 2.16 23.72 -11.86
C VAL A 815 0.76 23.31 -12.28
N THR A 816 0.53 23.31 -13.58
CA THR A 816 -0.76 22.95 -14.18
C THR A 816 -1.05 21.45 -14.09
N MET A 817 -2.32 21.08 -14.24
CA MET A 817 -2.75 19.68 -14.42
C MET A 817 -1.98 19.00 -15.56
N TRP A 818 -1.71 19.73 -16.66
CA TRP A 818 -1.00 19.23 -17.83
C TRP A 818 0.46 18.91 -17.56
N GLU A 819 1.16 19.75 -16.81
CA GLU A 819 2.56 19.50 -16.40
C GLU A 819 2.67 18.30 -15.46
N GLN A 820 1.72 18.15 -14.53
CA GLN A 820 1.67 16.98 -13.65
C GLN A 820 1.50 15.68 -14.47
N LEU A 821 0.56 15.68 -15.42
CA LEU A 821 0.34 14.54 -16.33
C LEU A 821 1.56 14.28 -17.22
N ALA A 822 2.20 15.33 -17.74
CA ALA A 822 3.41 15.21 -18.55
C ALA A 822 4.54 14.54 -17.77
N LEU A 823 4.76 14.95 -16.51
CA LEU A 823 5.76 14.34 -15.64
C LEU A 823 5.43 12.87 -15.30
N ALA A 824 4.15 12.55 -15.08
CA ALA A 824 3.71 11.17 -14.87
C ALA A 824 3.98 10.31 -16.12
N ALA A 825 3.62 10.79 -17.31
CA ALA A 825 3.85 10.12 -18.58
C ALA A 825 5.35 9.96 -18.87
N PHE A 826 6.15 10.98 -18.59
CA PHE A 826 7.60 10.96 -18.70
C PHE A 826 8.22 9.83 -17.85
N LEU A 827 7.83 9.74 -16.57
CA LEU A 827 8.32 8.70 -15.67
C LEU A 827 7.83 7.31 -16.08
N GLN A 828 6.62 7.18 -16.61
CA GLN A 828 6.08 5.92 -17.13
C GLN A 828 6.84 5.46 -18.39
N ARG A 829 7.33 6.41 -19.18
CA ARG A 829 8.13 6.19 -20.38
C ARG A 829 9.58 5.82 -20.06
N HIS A 830 10.25 6.53 -19.16
CA HIS A 830 11.70 6.40 -18.97
C HIS A 830 12.12 5.58 -17.74
N TRP A 831 11.31 5.52 -16.69
CA TRP A 831 11.68 4.85 -15.44
C TRP A 831 10.82 3.61 -15.15
N ALA A 832 9.52 3.79 -14.98
CA ALA A 832 8.65 2.79 -14.36
C ALA A 832 8.20 1.72 -15.38
N ASP A 833 8.67 0.50 -15.20
CA ASP A 833 8.18 -0.65 -15.97
C ASP A 833 6.92 -1.29 -15.34
N ASN A 834 6.69 -1.09 -14.04
CA ASN A 834 5.38 -1.28 -13.42
C ASN A 834 4.45 -0.12 -13.77
N GLN A 835 4.21 0.85 -12.86
CA GLN A 835 3.30 1.98 -13.01
C GLN A 835 3.79 3.22 -12.21
N VAL A 836 3.33 4.42 -12.61
CA VAL A 836 3.57 5.69 -11.91
C VAL A 836 2.35 6.17 -11.11
N SER A 837 2.39 6.03 -9.78
CA SER A 837 1.28 6.47 -8.93
C SER A 837 1.30 7.99 -8.82
N CYS A 838 0.27 8.61 -9.39
CA CYS A 838 0.12 10.05 -9.42
C CYS A 838 -1.35 10.43 -9.20
N THR A 839 -1.59 11.17 -8.12
CA THR A 839 -2.77 12.01 -7.98
C THR A 839 -2.50 13.37 -8.61
N VAL A 840 -3.26 13.71 -9.64
CA VAL A 840 -3.19 15.00 -10.33
C VAL A 840 -4.16 15.97 -9.68
N THR A 841 -3.64 17.01 -9.06
CA THR A 841 -4.48 18.06 -8.48
C THR A 841 -5.00 18.97 -9.58
N VAL A 842 -6.31 19.23 -9.60
CA VAL A 842 -6.98 20.00 -10.65
C VAL A 842 -7.54 21.29 -10.09
N ALA A 843 -7.08 22.44 -10.60
CA ALA A 843 -7.65 23.72 -10.24
C ALA A 843 -9.09 23.86 -10.79
N PRO A 844 -9.98 24.67 -10.18
CA PRO A 844 -11.33 24.88 -10.68
C PRO A 844 -11.39 25.29 -12.16
N SER A 845 -10.46 26.14 -12.61
CA SER A 845 -10.34 26.57 -14.01
C SER A 845 -9.89 25.48 -15.00
N GLU A 846 -9.32 24.38 -14.50
CA GLU A 846 -8.80 23.28 -15.31
C GLU A 846 -9.78 22.11 -15.43
N ARG A 847 -10.86 22.09 -14.64
CA ARG A 847 -11.81 20.95 -14.61
C ARG A 847 -12.42 20.61 -15.98
N ALA A 848 -12.76 21.63 -16.76
CA ALA A 848 -13.28 21.44 -18.13
C ALA A 848 -12.25 20.82 -19.09
N GLN A 849 -10.97 20.78 -18.71
CA GLN A 849 -9.87 20.30 -19.55
C GLN A 849 -9.58 18.80 -19.37
N ILE A 850 -10.08 18.19 -18.29
CA ILE A 850 -9.95 16.75 -17.97
C ILE A 850 -10.22 15.84 -19.19
N PRO A 851 -11.33 15.98 -19.97
CA PRO A 851 -11.57 15.12 -21.13
C PRO A 851 -10.45 15.19 -22.16
N PHE A 852 -9.93 16.39 -22.47
CA PHE A 852 -8.86 16.54 -23.45
C PHE A 852 -7.55 15.93 -22.95
N ALA A 853 -7.25 16.15 -21.66
CA ALA A 853 -6.08 15.59 -21.01
C ALA A 853 -6.11 14.05 -21.01
N LEU A 854 -7.24 13.45 -20.63
CA LEU A 854 -7.44 12.01 -20.70
C LEU A 854 -7.33 11.48 -22.14
N ASN A 855 -7.92 12.18 -23.10
CA ASN A 855 -7.86 11.76 -24.50
C ASN A 855 -6.41 11.70 -25.01
N TYR A 856 -5.56 12.61 -24.56
CA TYR A 856 -4.15 12.68 -24.94
C TYR A 856 -3.25 11.68 -24.18
N TYR A 857 -3.43 11.57 -22.86
CA TYR A 857 -2.52 10.80 -21.99
C TYR A 857 -2.91 9.34 -21.78
N GLN A 858 -4.11 8.91 -22.15
CA GLN A 858 -4.53 7.48 -22.05
C GLN A 858 -3.60 6.50 -22.78
N TYR A 859 -2.86 6.96 -23.79
CA TYR A 859 -1.89 6.15 -24.54
C TYR A 859 -0.47 6.18 -23.92
N GLN A 860 -0.26 7.01 -22.90
CA GLN A 860 1.05 7.31 -22.31
C GLN A 860 1.12 6.97 -20.82
N LEU A 861 0.05 6.44 -20.26
CA LEU A 861 -0.09 6.10 -18.84
C LEU A 861 -0.66 4.69 -18.71
N LYS A 862 -0.35 4.04 -17.58
CA LYS A 862 -0.98 2.77 -17.19
C LYS A 862 -2.04 2.95 -16.12
N GLY A 863 -2.06 4.09 -15.45
CA GLY A 863 -3.11 4.46 -14.51
C GLY A 863 -2.92 5.91 -14.04
N ILE A 864 -4.00 6.53 -13.55
CA ILE A 864 -4.00 7.92 -13.10
C ILE A 864 -5.17 8.18 -12.16
N SER A 865 -5.02 9.14 -11.23
CA SER A 865 -6.09 9.63 -10.36
C SER A 865 -6.14 11.15 -10.43
N PHE A 866 -7.33 11.74 -10.31
CA PHE A 866 -7.49 13.20 -10.20
C PHE A 866 -7.96 13.56 -8.80
N LEU A 867 -7.69 14.79 -8.37
CA LEU A 867 -8.20 15.35 -7.14
C LEU A 867 -8.56 16.82 -7.36
N PRO A 868 -9.85 17.19 -7.35
CA PRO A 868 -10.26 18.58 -7.42
C PRO A 868 -9.69 19.36 -6.23
N ARG A 869 -9.06 20.51 -6.50
CA ARG A 869 -8.54 21.38 -5.45
C ARG A 869 -9.69 22.02 -4.68
N ILE A 870 -9.55 22.05 -3.36
CA ILE A 870 -10.45 22.71 -2.41
C ILE A 870 -9.81 24.02 -1.94
N ASP A 871 -10.64 24.99 -1.56
CA ASP A 871 -10.15 26.27 -1.06
C ASP A 871 -9.52 26.13 0.35
N ALA A 872 -8.52 26.97 0.63
CA ALA A 872 -7.83 26.99 1.91
C ALA A 872 -8.76 27.43 3.06
N GLY A 873 -8.56 26.88 4.26
CA GLY A 873 -9.32 27.26 5.46
C GLY A 873 -10.57 26.42 5.74
N ALA A 874 -10.77 25.31 5.02
CA ALA A 874 -11.89 24.39 5.24
C ALA A 874 -11.97 23.82 6.68
N TYR A 875 -10.86 23.81 7.43
CA TYR A 875 -10.78 23.27 8.79
C TYR A 875 -9.91 24.14 9.72
N PRO A 876 -10.21 24.21 11.04
CA PRO A 876 -9.43 25.02 11.99
C PRO A 876 -7.97 24.62 12.14
N GLN A 877 -7.64 23.32 11.99
CA GLN A 877 -6.29 22.77 12.17
C GLN A 877 -5.85 22.03 10.90
N MET A 878 -5.69 22.79 9.81
CA MET A 878 -5.27 22.24 8.52
C MET A 878 -3.91 21.51 8.65
N PRO A 879 -3.76 20.31 8.07
CA PRO A 879 -2.50 19.56 8.10
C PRO A 879 -1.31 20.28 7.45
N TYR A 880 -1.60 21.18 6.51
CA TYR A 880 -0.66 22.08 5.86
C TYR A 880 -1.22 23.50 5.93
N GLU A 881 -0.37 24.45 6.29
CA GLU A 881 -0.71 25.88 6.24
C GLU A 881 0.44 26.65 5.62
N ARG A 882 0.13 27.44 4.58
CA ARG A 882 1.13 28.26 3.89
C ARG A 882 1.62 29.37 4.81
N ILE A 883 2.94 29.58 4.84
CA ILE A 883 3.58 30.69 5.56
C ILE A 883 4.56 31.43 4.65
N SER A 884 4.93 32.65 5.03
CA SER A 884 5.96 33.39 4.30
C SER A 884 7.37 32.86 4.60
N PRO A 885 8.36 33.13 3.72
CA PRO A 885 9.76 32.79 3.99
C PRO A 885 10.30 33.42 5.29
N GLU A 886 9.90 34.65 5.60
CA GLU A 886 10.30 35.38 6.81
C GLU A 886 9.72 34.72 8.07
N GLU A 887 8.45 34.30 8.00
CA GLU A 887 7.82 33.57 9.08
C GLU A 887 8.48 32.20 9.28
N TYR A 888 8.78 31.48 8.20
CA TYR A 888 9.53 30.22 8.26
C TYR A 888 10.87 30.40 8.98
N GLN A 889 11.67 31.40 8.58
CA GLN A 889 12.95 31.70 9.22
C GLN A 889 12.80 32.06 10.71
N SER A 890 11.81 32.90 11.04
CA SER A 890 11.49 33.28 12.42
C SER A 890 11.11 32.08 13.29
N ARG A 891 10.36 31.13 12.75
CA ARG A 891 9.98 29.88 13.45
C ARG A 891 11.17 28.95 13.62
N VAL A 892 11.96 28.74 12.57
CA VAL A 892 13.16 27.87 12.62
C VAL A 892 14.20 28.39 13.61
N ALA A 893 14.39 29.71 13.70
CA ALA A 893 15.33 30.32 14.65
C ALA A 893 15.02 30.01 16.13
N ARG A 894 13.78 29.63 16.45
CA ARG A 894 13.34 29.27 17.81
C ARG A 894 13.53 27.79 18.14
N ILE A 895 13.74 26.96 17.12
CA ILE A 895 13.83 25.51 17.27
C ILE A 895 15.23 25.09 17.72
N ARG A 896 15.27 24.19 18.70
CA ARG A 896 16.48 23.58 19.25
C ARG A 896 16.51 22.07 18.92
N PRO A 897 17.68 21.41 19.02
CA PRO A 897 17.74 19.96 18.88
C PRO A 897 16.74 19.24 19.80
N ILE A 898 16.02 18.27 19.24
CA ILE A 898 15.04 17.47 20.00
C ILE A 898 15.79 16.44 20.84
N ASP A 899 15.63 16.53 22.16
CA ASP A 899 16.13 15.52 23.10
C ASP A 899 14.97 14.63 23.56
N ILE A 900 14.89 13.44 22.96
CA ILE A 900 13.85 12.44 23.25
C ILE A 900 14.38 11.48 24.32
N PRO A 901 13.73 11.38 25.50
CA PRO A 901 14.18 10.49 26.56
C PRO A 901 14.28 9.03 26.09
N ARG A 902 15.44 8.40 26.30
CA ARG A 902 15.72 7.05 25.80
C ARG A 902 14.85 5.96 26.45
N GLY A 903 14.28 6.18 27.64
CA GLY A 903 13.77 5.08 28.49
C GLY A 903 12.40 5.27 29.15
N VAL A 904 11.42 5.92 28.52
CA VAL A 904 10.08 6.05 29.14
C VAL A 904 8.97 5.48 28.23
N PRO A 905 8.01 4.69 28.77
CA PRO A 905 6.87 4.19 28.01
C PRO A 905 5.97 5.36 27.59
N GLY A 906 5.96 5.70 26.29
CA GLY A 906 5.10 6.78 25.79
C GLY A 906 5.38 7.31 24.37
N LEU A 907 6.37 6.77 23.67
CA LEU A 907 6.81 7.28 22.35
C LEU A 907 6.32 6.47 21.15
N ALA A 908 5.94 5.20 21.35
CA ALA A 908 5.03 4.51 20.45
C ALA A 908 3.66 5.15 20.68
N GLY A 909 2.96 5.50 19.60
CA GLY A 909 1.63 6.08 19.69
C GLY A 909 0.78 5.41 20.78
N VAL A 910 0.01 6.22 21.49
CA VAL A 910 -1.07 5.76 22.38
C VAL A 910 -1.69 4.50 21.77
N GLY A 911 -1.48 3.42 22.50
CA GLY A 911 -1.46 2.06 21.99
C GLY A 911 -0.62 1.12 22.86
N GLY A 912 0.23 1.64 23.75
CA GLY A 912 1.16 0.81 24.54
C GLY A 912 1.45 1.21 26.00
N VAL A 913 0.46 1.55 26.84
CA VAL A 913 0.48 1.29 28.32
C VAL A 913 -0.94 1.04 28.82
N SER A 914 -1.13 -0.05 29.58
CA SER A 914 -2.32 -0.66 30.25
C SER A 914 -3.61 0.20 30.46
N PRO A 915 -4.84 -0.31 30.19
CA PRO A 915 -6.10 0.34 30.54
C PRO A 915 -6.65 -0.13 31.91
N SER A 916 -5.81 -0.49 32.87
CA SER A 916 -6.29 -1.11 34.12
C SER A 916 -6.60 -0.15 35.28
N GLU A 917 -6.46 1.18 35.15
CA GLU A 917 -6.69 2.06 36.31
C GLU A 917 -7.45 3.37 36.07
N ARG A 918 -8.27 3.49 35.00
CA ARG A 918 -9.26 4.59 34.92
C ARG A 918 -10.30 4.40 33.81
N LEU A 919 -11.27 3.51 34.00
CA LEU A 919 -12.70 3.73 33.69
C LEU A 919 -13.53 2.52 34.16
N VAL A 920 -13.71 2.43 35.47
CA VAL A 920 -15.01 2.00 36.01
C VAL A 920 -15.74 3.32 36.28
N ALA A 921 -16.94 3.46 35.72
CA ALA A 921 -17.78 4.67 35.68
C ALA A 921 -17.47 5.65 34.53
N THR A 922 -18.06 5.38 33.35
CA THR A 922 -19.18 6.17 32.80
C THR A 922 -19.68 5.53 31.51
N THR A 923 -20.50 4.49 31.68
CA THR A 923 -21.66 4.28 30.83
C THR A 923 -22.56 5.51 30.88
N LEU A 924 -23.16 5.86 29.73
CA LEU A 924 -24.26 6.81 29.48
C LEU A 924 -23.87 8.21 28.97
N GLY A 925 -24.23 8.49 27.71
CA GLY A 925 -24.54 9.83 27.19
C GLY A 925 -23.71 10.26 25.99
N GLY A 926 -24.29 10.19 24.78
CA GLY A 926 -23.78 10.88 23.60
C GLY A 926 -23.52 9.99 22.37
N GLU A 927 -24.58 9.36 21.87
CA GLU A 927 -24.72 9.18 20.42
C GLU A 927 -24.75 10.58 19.76
N ASP A 928 -24.35 10.69 18.49
CA ASP A 928 -24.28 11.91 17.67
C ASP A 928 -23.03 12.80 17.81
N ALA A 929 -21.94 12.37 17.17
CA ALA A 929 -20.96 13.29 16.59
C ALA A 929 -20.57 12.78 15.19
N PRO A 930 -20.97 13.45 14.10
CA PRO A 930 -20.68 12.99 12.75
C PRO A 930 -19.20 13.20 12.42
N ALA A 931 -18.54 12.14 11.95
CA ALA A 931 -17.33 12.28 11.16
C ALA A 931 -17.74 12.89 9.81
N VAL A 932 -17.33 14.13 9.54
CA VAL A 932 -17.70 14.87 8.33
C VAL A 932 -16.75 14.52 7.18
N PRO A 933 -17.18 13.83 6.11
CA PRO A 933 -16.46 13.77 4.85
C PRO A 933 -16.61 15.09 4.08
N LEU A 934 -15.54 15.47 3.38
CA LEU A 934 -15.35 16.73 2.66
C LEU A 934 -16.40 17.05 1.56
N ALA A 935 -17.32 16.14 1.25
CA ALA A 935 -18.28 16.25 0.14
C ALA A 935 -19.74 16.44 0.57
N ALA A 936 -20.07 16.48 1.88
CA ALA A 936 -21.46 16.38 2.34
C ALA A 936 -22.13 17.68 2.84
N GLN A 937 -21.52 18.87 2.66
CA GLN A 937 -22.07 20.11 3.24
C GLN A 937 -22.73 21.10 2.27
N HIS A 938 -22.99 20.72 1.01
CA HIS A 938 -23.62 21.64 0.04
C HIS A 938 -25.15 21.74 0.10
N ALA A 939 -25.85 20.97 0.94
CA ALA A 939 -27.32 20.89 0.89
C ALA A 939 -28.09 21.47 2.10
N ALA A 940 -27.45 22.19 3.03
CA ALA A 940 -28.15 22.79 4.15
C ALA A 940 -27.63 24.19 4.44
N ASN A 941 -28.29 25.22 3.88
CA ASN A 941 -28.53 26.52 4.52
C ASN A 941 -29.41 27.41 3.60
N ASN A 942 -30.72 27.39 3.82
CA ASN A 942 -31.60 28.51 3.43
C ASN A 942 -31.37 29.67 4.42
N PRO A 943 -31.20 30.92 3.97
CA PRO A 943 -31.05 32.06 4.87
C PRO A 943 -32.41 32.51 5.45
N PRO A 944 -32.47 33.04 6.69
CA PRO A 944 -33.66 33.70 7.18
C PRO A 944 -33.78 35.12 6.60
N ALA A 945 -35.02 35.52 6.33
CA ALA A 945 -35.40 36.83 5.83
C ALA A 945 -35.24 37.95 6.89
N ALA A 946 -34.60 39.05 6.50
CA ALA A 946 -34.76 40.46 6.91
C ALA A 946 -33.50 41.21 6.41
N GLY A 947 -33.49 42.35 5.71
CA GLY A 947 -34.41 43.48 5.63
C GLY A 947 -33.67 44.75 6.07
N ALA A 948 -32.95 45.44 5.15
CA ALA A 948 -32.65 46.89 5.21
C ALA A 948 -31.76 47.38 4.04
N ALA A 949 -32.36 48.19 3.16
CA ALA A 949 -31.89 49.46 2.57
C ALA A 949 -30.44 49.65 2.02
N THR A 950 -30.33 49.67 0.68
CA THR A 950 -29.79 50.74 -0.25
C THR A 950 -28.43 51.46 -0.01
N PRO A 951 -27.79 52.08 -1.05
CA PRO A 951 -27.92 51.94 -2.51
C PRO A 951 -26.58 51.77 -3.28
N ARG A 952 -26.71 51.31 -4.53
CA ARG A 952 -25.70 51.37 -5.61
C ARG A 952 -25.32 52.81 -5.97
N PRO A 953 -24.22 52.98 -6.72
CA PRO A 953 -24.20 53.85 -7.88
C PRO A 953 -24.20 53.04 -9.19
N ARG A 954 -25.26 53.29 -9.96
CA ARG A 954 -25.34 53.35 -11.44
C ARG A 954 -24.29 54.36 -11.99
N ASP A 955 -23.81 54.38 -13.23
CA ASP A 955 -24.36 54.04 -14.56
C ASP A 955 -23.19 54.03 -15.58
N ALA A 956 -23.25 53.17 -16.62
CA ALA A 956 -23.32 53.50 -18.07
C ALA A 956 -21.93 53.48 -18.76
N THR A 957 -21.70 52.95 -19.98
CA THR A 957 -22.45 52.69 -21.23
C THR A 957 -21.75 51.49 -21.93
N GLY A 958 -22.39 50.49 -22.54
CA GLY A 958 -23.13 50.53 -23.81
C GLY A 958 -22.22 50.18 -25.01
N GLY A 959 -22.57 49.15 -25.81
CA GLY A 959 -22.03 48.96 -27.17
C GLY A 959 -21.74 47.52 -27.59
N ASP A 960 -22.50 47.06 -28.58
CA ASP A 960 -22.53 45.72 -29.20
C ASP A 960 -21.34 45.35 -30.12
N ASP A 961 -21.24 44.04 -30.35
CA ASP A 961 -20.95 43.33 -31.60
C ASP A 961 -19.56 43.30 -32.29
N HIS A 962 -19.12 42.04 -32.42
CA HIS A 962 -18.41 41.40 -33.54
C HIS A 962 -16.97 41.77 -33.92
N ALA A 963 -16.20 40.67 -34.10
CA ALA A 963 -14.94 40.50 -34.83
C ALA A 963 -13.66 40.88 -34.09
N PHE A 964 -12.82 39.87 -33.78
CA PHE A 964 -11.38 39.88 -34.08
C PHE A 964 -10.82 38.45 -33.89
N LEU A 965 -10.83 37.69 -34.99
CA LEU A 965 -9.84 36.66 -35.28
C LEU A 965 -8.56 37.37 -35.77
N GLU A 966 -7.42 36.73 -35.58
CA GLU A 966 -6.06 37.12 -36.01
C GLU A 966 -5.31 38.09 -35.09
N GLN A 967 -4.32 37.56 -34.36
CA GLN A 967 -2.90 37.96 -34.43
C GLN A 967 -2.07 37.23 -33.35
N MET A 968 -1.43 36.12 -33.73
CA MET A 968 -0.19 35.66 -33.11
C MET A 968 0.83 35.47 -34.25
N PRO A 969 2.03 36.09 -34.19
CA PRO A 969 3.05 35.85 -35.18
C PRO A 969 3.84 34.58 -34.85
N ASP A 970 4.03 33.77 -35.90
CA ASP A 970 4.97 32.67 -36.02
C ASP A 970 6.40 33.10 -35.65
N LEU A 971 7.12 32.24 -34.92
CA LEU A 971 8.56 32.09 -35.11
C LEU A 971 9.03 30.70 -34.65
N PHE A 972 9.66 30.01 -35.60
CA PHE A 972 10.48 28.80 -35.55
C PHE A 972 9.82 27.43 -35.73
N CYS A 973 9.64 27.09 -37.02
CA CYS A 973 9.92 25.77 -37.56
C CYS A 973 11.04 25.92 -38.60
N GLU A 974 12.14 25.17 -38.46
CA GLU A 974 12.90 24.66 -39.60
C GLU A 974 13.21 23.18 -39.35
N THR A 975 12.54 22.36 -40.15
CA THR A 975 12.82 20.94 -40.40
C THR A 975 13.79 20.81 -41.56
N ASP A 976 14.64 19.78 -41.54
CA ASP A 976 14.96 18.98 -42.73
C ASP A 976 15.32 17.55 -42.29
N THR A 977 14.39 16.58 -42.38
CA THR A 977 14.10 15.68 -43.50
C THR A 977 15.23 14.69 -43.86
N CYS A 978 15.05 13.39 -43.54
CA CYS A 978 14.97 12.32 -44.55
C CYS A 978 14.73 10.90 -43.96
N ALA A 979 13.60 10.33 -44.40
CA ALA A 979 13.38 8.96 -44.92
C ALA A 979 13.80 7.70 -44.15
N ILE A 980 12.75 6.98 -43.71
CA ILE A 980 12.67 5.52 -43.56
C ILE A 980 12.51 4.87 -44.96
N PRO A 981 13.01 3.64 -45.19
CA PRO A 981 12.37 2.74 -46.13
C PRO A 981 11.99 1.37 -45.51
N ARG A 982 10.67 1.13 -45.54
CA ARG A 982 9.89 -0.11 -45.53
C ARG A 982 9.89 -1.03 -44.31
#